data_AF-A0A832MI56-F1
#
_entry.id   AF-A0A832MI56-F1
#
_cell.length_a   1.000
_cell.length_b   1.000
_cell.length_c   1.000
_cell.angle_alpha   90.00
_cell.angle_beta   90.00
_cell.angle_gamma   90.00
#
_symmetry.space_group_name_H-M   'P 1'
#
loop_
_entity.id
_entity.type
_entity.pdbx_description
1 polymer ?
#
loop_
_entity_poly.entity_id
_entity_poly.type
_entity_poly.pdbx_seq_one_letter_code
_entity_poly.pdbx_strand_id
1 'polypeptide(L)'
;MLRVLLCSLFLAANYAVLGAPSNDFFTNAAVLASSPRVTVTGSNVGASSEPGEKLHVPGVNYPNIGGKSVWWKWTCPASGIYMATTYGSSFDTTMAVYIATTNDPRVSNLLLLLADDNSISPFYGTSDAALLSFNAISNSTYYFAVDGVHYTENGQTNAYDGDIVLTILPNNDSWSNATVVTGLWVETNSFNGRATVESGEVTAATAPPMYTVWWKWTAPADRRVYITTIDSSFDTAIKIYTNRNNPPTLAGMYAVAGGTASKDAAQPEMNGRASLALLSAKSNVTYYIQVDGEDPAGISENETGEIILRILPENDYFSNRIELVGTNATSYGLNGLATGDSSPYGNDTSALRDAWDNNSPATYNTRTIWWSWTAPTNGVLTVDTYGSDFDTILCIFTGVITSTNFTLKLVNWDDNSGVAFDSKLSIGVLPGIQYQINVRGAYAIGGNDDGYGKAVVNLSFIPGPPNDLFANRQILSGSVVTVYGTNTYATMETGEPLIPGDTGGRSLWYQWQAPASGNVTISTGGSLRPNGFPMDTLLAVYTGTILTNLTRIAASDDDPNPEVTSQVSFNAVQGVNYLIYVDGANNGTTEADTGIIRLSISQILAPPNDNFTNSIRLNGSLLVSVASTNTYATKEAGEPNHAENAGGASIWFSWVAPFAGTATISTDGSDFDTLLAVYTGTSLNNLALVAQNNDASANDSFSLVQFNTVSNQLYYIAVDGLDGQAGNVRLSLKVSPPIVLARPAPTPDRSLFNVTFPTISGRIYTIWAADTISQPNWVPIGTVTGNGTTLQFTDPITGNLEQRFYRVTE
;
A
#
# COMPACT_ATOMS: atom_id res chain seq x y z
N MET A 1 -31.82 -9.78 9.85
CA MET A 1 -31.78 -11.26 10.06
C MET A 1 -30.35 -11.87 10.04
N LEU A 2 -29.37 -11.29 10.76
CA LEU A 2 -27.98 -11.80 10.82
C LEU A 2 -27.46 -11.76 12.26
N ARG A 3 -27.77 -12.80 13.04
CA ARG A 3 -27.10 -13.13 14.31
C ARG A 3 -27.22 -14.62 14.64
N VAL A 4 -26.97 -15.51 13.68
CA VAL A 4 -26.71 -16.94 13.99
C VAL A 4 -25.74 -17.48 12.97
N LEU A 5 -24.43 -17.31 13.19
CA LEU A 5 -23.45 -18.21 12.58
C LEU A 5 -22.16 -18.24 13.42
N LEU A 6 -22.29 -18.85 14.59
CA LEU A 6 -21.15 -19.37 15.34
C LEU A 6 -21.66 -20.50 16.24
N CYS A 7 -21.90 -21.67 15.65
CA CYS A 7 -21.69 -22.99 16.24
C CYS A 7 -22.41 -24.06 15.42
N SER A 8 -21.67 -24.80 14.59
CA SER A 8 -22.09 -26.14 14.18
C SER A 8 -20.90 -26.97 13.72
N LEU A 9 -19.96 -27.19 14.65
CA LEU A 9 -19.18 -28.42 14.69
C LEU A 9 -19.37 -29.03 16.09
N PHE A 10 -20.45 -29.80 16.27
CA PHE A 10 -20.53 -30.77 17.35
C PHE A 10 -20.35 -32.16 16.76
N LEU A 11 -19.13 -32.69 16.91
CA LEU A 11 -18.96 -34.13 17.09
C LEU A 11 -19.82 -34.56 18.29
N ALA A 12 -20.48 -35.69 18.16
CA ALA A 12 -21.25 -36.34 19.22
C ALA A 12 -20.42 -36.40 20.52
N ALA A 13 -20.77 -35.54 21.48
CA ALA A 13 -20.21 -35.53 22.82
C ALA A 13 -21.19 -36.24 23.76
N ASN A 14 -20.64 -37.13 24.58
CA ASN A 14 -21.29 -37.85 25.65
C ASN A 14 -22.26 -36.97 26.45
N TYR A 15 -23.43 -37.51 26.81
CA TYR A 15 -24.36 -36.94 27.79
C TYR A 15 -23.65 -36.78 29.15
N ALA A 16 -22.93 -35.68 29.34
CA ALA A 16 -22.57 -35.19 30.66
C ALA A 16 -23.79 -34.45 31.21
N VAL A 17 -24.24 -34.83 32.40
CA VAL A 17 -25.23 -34.07 33.16
C VAL A 17 -24.62 -32.68 33.38
N LEU A 18 -25.11 -31.67 32.67
CA LEU A 18 -24.72 -30.27 32.90
C LEU A 18 -25.07 -29.94 34.36
N GLY A 19 -24.08 -29.54 35.13
CA GLY A 19 -24.30 -29.07 36.50
C GLY A 19 -25.11 -27.78 36.49
N ALA A 20 -25.84 -27.52 37.59
CA ALA A 20 -26.64 -26.32 37.74
C ALA A 20 -25.82 -25.04 37.46
N PRO A 21 -26.43 -24.01 36.83
CA PRO A 21 -25.75 -22.75 36.53
C PRO A 21 -25.25 -22.07 37.80
N SER A 22 -24.17 -21.29 37.70
CA SER A 22 -23.54 -20.67 38.88
C SER A 22 -24.46 -19.68 39.64
N ASN A 23 -25.48 -19.17 38.96
CA ASN A 23 -26.49 -18.25 39.49
C ASN A 23 -27.85 -18.91 39.71
N ASP A 24 -27.87 -20.24 39.88
CA ASP A 24 -29.04 -21.04 40.27
C ASP A 24 -29.64 -20.55 41.59
N PHE A 25 -28.82 -20.42 42.62
CA PHE A 25 -29.25 -19.94 43.94
C PHE A 25 -29.29 -18.41 43.99
N PHE A 26 -30.35 -17.81 44.57
CA PHE A 26 -30.49 -16.36 44.79
C PHE A 26 -29.26 -15.74 45.47
N THR A 27 -28.67 -16.45 46.43
CA THR A 27 -27.46 -15.98 47.15
C THR A 27 -26.27 -15.76 46.21
N ASN A 28 -26.25 -16.46 45.09
CA ASN A 28 -25.24 -16.38 44.03
C ASN A 28 -25.72 -15.56 42.82
N ALA A 29 -26.80 -14.76 42.97
CA ALA A 29 -27.34 -13.92 41.90
C ALA A 29 -26.21 -13.14 41.20
N ALA A 30 -26.10 -13.36 39.89
CA ALA A 30 -25.04 -12.80 39.07
C ALA A 30 -25.16 -11.28 39.02
N VAL A 31 -24.03 -10.59 39.24
CA VAL A 31 -23.99 -9.12 39.28
C VAL A 31 -24.04 -8.58 37.86
N LEU A 32 -25.05 -7.78 37.55
CA LEU A 32 -25.12 -7.00 36.32
C LEU A 32 -24.43 -5.65 36.48
N ALA A 33 -23.88 -5.13 35.38
CA ALA A 33 -23.29 -3.80 35.36
C ALA A 33 -24.35 -2.74 35.74
N SER A 34 -23.98 -1.78 36.58
CA SER A 34 -24.83 -0.63 36.93
C SER A 34 -24.87 0.37 35.77
N SER A 35 -25.56 -0.02 34.71
CA SER A 35 -25.75 0.72 33.47
C SER A 35 -27.24 0.94 33.23
N PRO A 36 -27.67 2.07 32.64
CA PRO A 36 -29.07 2.30 32.28
C PRO A 36 -29.60 1.24 31.32
N ARG A 37 -28.73 0.66 30.51
CA ARG A 37 -29.03 -0.46 29.63
C ARG A 37 -28.04 -1.59 29.83
N VAL A 38 -28.52 -2.80 30.04
CA VAL A 38 -27.70 -4.02 30.19
C VAL A 38 -28.42 -5.20 29.55
N THR A 39 -27.69 -6.00 28.76
CA THR A 39 -28.14 -7.28 28.21
C THR A 39 -27.18 -8.35 28.66
N VAL A 40 -27.71 -9.47 29.16
CA VAL A 40 -26.94 -10.63 29.61
C VAL A 40 -27.52 -11.90 29.00
N THR A 41 -26.66 -12.87 28.73
CA THR A 41 -27.05 -14.23 28.33
C THR A 41 -26.77 -15.20 29.47
N GLY A 42 -27.61 -16.20 29.63
CA GLY A 42 -27.43 -17.29 30.58
C GLY A 42 -28.21 -18.53 30.14
N SER A 43 -28.38 -19.49 31.04
CA SER A 43 -29.22 -20.66 30.81
C SER A 43 -29.76 -21.14 32.14
N ASN A 44 -30.98 -21.67 32.15
CA ASN A 44 -31.55 -22.38 33.29
C ASN A 44 -31.51 -23.91 33.15
N VAL A 45 -30.81 -24.44 32.15
CA VAL A 45 -30.62 -25.89 31.99
C VAL A 45 -29.89 -26.44 33.21
N GLY A 46 -30.54 -27.35 33.93
CA GLY A 46 -30.03 -27.94 35.17
C GLY A 46 -30.19 -27.09 36.44
N ALA A 47 -30.85 -25.93 36.35
CA ALA A 47 -31.23 -25.11 37.51
C ALA A 47 -32.27 -25.83 38.40
N SER A 48 -32.37 -25.39 39.65
CA SER A 48 -33.20 -25.96 40.69
C SER A 48 -34.06 -24.89 41.38
N SER A 49 -35.20 -25.30 41.93
CA SER A 49 -36.01 -24.42 42.76
C SER A 49 -35.48 -24.37 44.21
N GLU A 50 -35.40 -23.18 44.81
CA GLU A 50 -34.97 -23.01 46.21
C GLU A 50 -36.14 -23.03 47.22
N PRO A 51 -35.94 -23.54 48.45
CA PRO A 51 -36.96 -23.44 49.49
C PRO A 51 -37.35 -21.98 49.80
N GLY A 52 -38.65 -21.68 49.62
CA GLY A 52 -39.21 -20.35 49.84
C GLY A 52 -39.34 -19.51 48.57
N GLU A 53 -38.87 -20.02 47.44
CA GLU A 53 -39.10 -19.45 46.11
C GLU A 53 -40.57 -19.58 45.69
N LYS A 54 -41.10 -18.53 45.08
CA LYS A 54 -42.49 -18.47 44.59
C LYS A 54 -42.51 -18.55 43.07
N LEU A 55 -43.62 -18.97 42.50
CA LEU A 55 -43.84 -18.88 41.06
C LEU A 55 -43.65 -17.44 40.57
N HIS A 56 -42.88 -17.28 39.49
CA HIS A 56 -42.56 -15.99 38.88
C HIS A 56 -43.66 -15.51 37.92
N VAL A 57 -44.92 -15.62 38.37
CA VAL A 57 -46.13 -15.35 37.58
C VAL A 57 -47.00 -14.33 38.31
N PRO A 58 -47.61 -13.34 37.61
CA PRO A 58 -48.39 -12.29 38.26
C PRO A 58 -49.59 -12.82 39.06
N GLY A 59 -49.76 -12.32 40.29
CA GLY A 59 -50.90 -12.65 41.16
C GLY A 59 -50.83 -14.04 41.81
N VAL A 60 -49.79 -14.82 41.54
CA VAL A 60 -49.64 -16.19 42.05
C VAL A 60 -48.67 -16.23 43.24
N ASN A 61 -49.08 -16.85 44.34
CA ASN A 61 -48.28 -16.97 45.57
C ASN A 61 -48.00 -18.45 45.93
N TYR A 62 -47.95 -19.34 44.94
CA TYR A 62 -47.61 -20.74 45.16
C TYR A 62 -46.09 -20.96 45.18
N PRO A 63 -45.60 -22.01 45.88
CA PRO A 63 -44.19 -22.38 45.83
C PRO A 63 -43.78 -22.73 44.39
N ASN A 64 -42.54 -22.42 44.01
CA ASN A 64 -41.99 -22.73 42.68
C ASN A 64 -41.64 -24.23 42.53
N ILE A 65 -42.63 -25.13 42.67
CA ILE A 65 -42.39 -26.58 42.68
C ILE A 65 -41.97 -27.05 41.28
N GLY A 66 -40.73 -27.52 41.14
CA GLY A 66 -40.19 -27.98 39.86
C GLY A 66 -39.71 -26.86 38.94
N GLY A 67 -39.64 -25.62 39.45
CA GLY A 67 -39.07 -24.48 38.74
C GLY A 67 -37.56 -24.58 38.55
N LYS A 68 -37.07 -23.88 37.53
CA LYS A 68 -35.68 -23.82 37.09
C LYS A 68 -35.28 -22.36 37.01
N SER A 69 -35.29 -21.67 38.14
CA SER A 69 -34.99 -20.24 38.13
C SER A 69 -33.49 -19.97 38.19
N VAL A 70 -33.10 -18.86 37.57
CA VAL A 70 -31.75 -18.31 37.68
C VAL A 70 -31.83 -16.83 38.00
N TRP A 71 -30.84 -16.34 38.75
CA TRP A 71 -30.91 -15.06 39.41
C TRP A 71 -29.84 -14.09 38.90
N TRP A 72 -30.27 -12.85 38.66
CA TRP A 72 -29.39 -11.71 38.45
C TRP A 72 -29.71 -10.60 39.44
N LYS A 73 -28.73 -9.74 39.72
CA LYS A 73 -28.93 -8.52 40.51
C LYS A 73 -28.34 -7.32 39.80
N TRP A 74 -29.10 -6.24 39.75
CA TRP A 74 -28.74 -5.00 39.08
C TRP A 74 -28.94 -3.83 40.02
N THR A 75 -27.91 -3.01 40.19
CA THR A 75 -28.00 -1.77 40.95
C THR A 75 -28.36 -0.63 40.01
N CYS A 76 -29.51 0.00 40.28
CA CYS A 76 -30.07 1.05 39.43
C CYS A 76 -29.16 2.30 39.42
N PRO A 77 -28.67 2.76 38.27
CA PRO A 77 -27.75 3.89 38.19
C PRO A 77 -28.44 5.25 38.36
N ALA A 78 -29.74 5.35 38.02
CA ALA A 78 -30.51 6.59 38.09
C ALA A 78 -32.00 6.28 38.28
N SER A 79 -32.71 7.05 39.11
CA SER A 79 -34.14 6.85 39.31
C SER A 79 -34.93 7.09 38.04
N GLY A 80 -35.92 6.25 37.75
CA GLY A 80 -36.74 6.35 36.55
C GLY A 80 -37.54 5.07 36.27
N ILE A 81 -38.31 5.07 35.18
CA ILE A 81 -39.04 3.88 34.74
C ILE A 81 -38.10 3.04 33.87
N TYR A 82 -37.96 1.77 34.23
CA TYR A 82 -37.18 0.79 33.49
C TYR A 82 -38.08 -0.32 32.98
N MET A 83 -37.67 -0.89 31.87
CA MET A 83 -38.24 -2.08 31.27
C MET A 83 -37.26 -3.25 31.43
N ALA A 84 -37.77 -4.45 31.67
CA ALA A 84 -37.01 -5.68 31.62
C ALA A 84 -37.71 -6.68 30.70
N THR A 85 -36.95 -7.35 29.86
CA THR A 85 -37.46 -8.36 28.93
C THR A 85 -36.56 -9.58 28.83
N THR A 86 -37.18 -10.72 28.56
CA THR A 86 -36.50 -11.97 28.21
C THR A 86 -36.50 -12.28 26.71
N TYR A 87 -36.88 -11.31 25.86
CA TYR A 87 -36.93 -11.47 24.41
C TYR A 87 -35.58 -11.94 23.83
N GLY A 88 -35.64 -12.92 22.93
CA GLY A 88 -34.46 -13.60 22.37
C GLY A 88 -34.06 -14.89 23.11
N SER A 89 -34.75 -15.25 24.20
CA SER A 89 -34.59 -16.56 24.86
C SER A 89 -35.10 -17.70 23.97
N SER A 90 -34.53 -18.90 24.13
CA SER A 90 -34.82 -20.05 23.27
C SER A 90 -36.11 -20.80 23.65
N PHE A 91 -36.83 -20.34 24.66
CA PHE A 91 -38.02 -20.98 25.23
C PHE A 91 -38.97 -19.94 25.85
N ASP A 92 -40.14 -20.38 26.27
CA ASP A 92 -41.15 -19.58 26.97
C ASP A 92 -40.73 -19.29 28.42
N THR A 93 -40.58 -18.01 28.75
CA THR A 93 -39.93 -17.54 29.98
C THR A 93 -40.90 -16.81 30.90
N THR A 94 -40.78 -17.09 32.19
CA THR A 94 -41.40 -16.29 33.24
C THR A 94 -40.34 -15.47 33.96
N MET A 95 -40.67 -14.24 34.35
CA MET A 95 -39.73 -13.35 35.03
C MET A 95 -40.40 -12.62 36.19
N ALA A 96 -39.67 -12.52 37.29
CA ALA A 96 -40.06 -11.71 38.44
C ALA A 96 -38.95 -10.75 38.86
N VAL A 97 -39.37 -9.54 39.27
CA VAL A 97 -38.47 -8.49 39.78
C VAL A 97 -38.73 -8.31 41.27
N TYR A 98 -37.65 -8.37 42.04
CA TYR A 98 -37.65 -8.28 43.49
C TYR A 98 -36.77 -7.17 44.03
N ILE A 99 -37.03 -6.75 45.26
CA ILE A 99 -36.13 -5.92 46.06
C ILE A 99 -35.90 -6.57 47.44
N ALA A 100 -34.68 -6.52 47.93
CA ALA A 100 -34.37 -7.00 49.28
C ALA A 100 -34.93 -6.04 50.33
N THR A 101 -35.70 -6.57 51.29
CA THR A 101 -36.27 -5.76 52.40
C THR A 101 -35.39 -5.74 53.65
N THR A 102 -34.38 -6.63 53.69
CA THR A 102 -33.41 -6.76 54.78
C THR A 102 -32.06 -7.16 54.20
N ASN A 103 -30.98 -7.07 54.99
CA ASN A 103 -29.63 -7.53 54.59
C ASN A 103 -29.47 -9.07 54.72
N ASP A 104 -30.54 -9.80 55.01
CA ASP A 104 -30.53 -11.23 55.27
C ASP A 104 -30.67 -12.01 53.94
N PRO A 105 -29.71 -12.90 53.60
CA PRO A 105 -29.57 -13.50 52.27
C PRO A 105 -30.53 -14.69 52.03
N ARG A 106 -31.84 -14.49 52.25
CA ARG A 106 -32.87 -15.51 52.03
C ARG A 106 -33.90 -15.01 51.01
N VAL A 107 -34.29 -15.86 50.06
CA VAL A 107 -35.30 -15.56 49.05
C VAL A 107 -36.66 -15.17 49.66
N SER A 108 -36.98 -15.69 50.85
CA SER A 108 -38.20 -15.34 51.60
C SER A 108 -38.24 -13.90 52.13
N ASN A 109 -37.10 -13.19 52.13
CA ASN A 109 -37.01 -11.78 52.54
C ASN A 109 -37.07 -10.81 51.35
N LEU A 110 -37.25 -11.33 50.13
CA LEU A 110 -37.48 -10.53 48.95
C LEU A 110 -38.93 -10.07 48.88
N LEU A 111 -39.11 -8.78 48.58
CA LEU A 111 -40.40 -8.24 48.20
C LEU A 111 -40.55 -8.34 46.69
N LEU A 112 -41.54 -9.10 46.22
CA LEU A 112 -41.93 -9.14 44.82
C LEU A 112 -42.50 -7.77 44.43
N LEU A 113 -41.91 -7.15 43.41
CA LEU A 113 -42.44 -5.92 42.83
C LEU A 113 -43.47 -6.27 41.76
N LEU A 114 -43.05 -7.03 40.74
CA LEU A 114 -43.85 -7.42 39.60
C LEU A 114 -43.36 -8.77 39.06
N ALA A 115 -44.23 -9.49 38.37
CA ALA A 115 -43.91 -10.71 37.64
C ALA A 115 -44.71 -10.74 36.33
N ASP A 116 -44.18 -11.41 35.32
CA ASP A 116 -44.82 -11.61 34.02
C ASP A 116 -44.42 -12.97 33.45
N ASP A 117 -45.38 -13.67 32.88
CA ASP A 117 -45.20 -14.97 32.22
C ASP A 117 -45.52 -14.91 30.72
N ASN A 118 -46.27 -13.90 30.29
CA ASN A 118 -46.62 -13.67 28.89
C ASN A 118 -46.97 -12.20 28.70
N SER A 119 -46.07 -11.45 28.07
CA SER A 119 -46.43 -10.11 27.61
C SER A 119 -47.54 -10.20 26.56
N ILE A 120 -48.45 -9.23 26.54
CA ILE A 120 -49.49 -9.17 25.50
C ILE A 120 -48.78 -8.96 24.15
N SER A 121 -48.55 -10.04 23.41
CA SER A 121 -48.22 -10.03 21.98
C SER A 121 -49.05 -11.12 21.28
N PRO A 122 -49.96 -10.75 20.37
CA PRO A 122 -50.58 -11.71 19.47
C PRO A 122 -49.59 -12.06 18.34
N PHE A 123 -49.37 -13.37 18.17
CA PHE A 123 -49.06 -14.07 16.92
C PHE A 123 -48.01 -13.45 15.98
N TYR A 124 -46.80 -14.02 15.97
CA TYR A 124 -46.21 -14.76 14.84
C TYR A 124 -44.78 -15.21 15.24
N GLY A 125 -44.69 -16.35 15.92
CA GLY A 125 -43.62 -17.32 15.63
C GLY A 125 -42.21 -17.10 16.18
N THR A 126 -41.98 -16.44 17.33
CA THR A 126 -40.78 -16.66 18.18
C THR A 126 -41.03 -16.21 19.63
N SER A 127 -40.89 -17.16 20.57
CA SER A 127 -40.84 -17.10 22.05
C SER A 127 -41.71 -16.10 22.82
N ASP A 128 -42.66 -16.66 23.55
CA ASP A 128 -43.38 -16.10 24.71
C ASP A 128 -42.37 -15.56 25.76
N ALA A 129 -42.07 -14.27 25.64
CA ALA A 129 -41.12 -13.58 26.52
C ALA A 129 -41.84 -12.71 27.54
N ALA A 130 -41.32 -12.71 28.77
CA ALA A 130 -41.74 -11.81 29.83
C ALA A 130 -41.32 -10.36 29.50
N LEU A 131 -42.22 -9.40 29.75
CA LEU A 131 -41.97 -7.97 29.57
C LEU A 131 -42.56 -7.15 30.72
N LEU A 132 -41.68 -6.61 31.56
CA LEU A 132 -42.03 -5.86 32.76
C LEU A 132 -41.64 -4.40 32.63
N SER A 133 -42.46 -3.49 33.17
CA SER A 133 -42.09 -2.08 33.38
C SER A 133 -42.26 -1.73 34.85
N PHE A 134 -41.23 -1.14 35.47
CA PHE A 134 -41.19 -0.83 36.90
C PHE A 134 -40.46 0.48 37.18
N ASN A 135 -40.85 1.14 38.27
CA ASN A 135 -40.16 2.34 38.74
C ASN A 135 -38.96 1.95 39.60
N ALA A 136 -37.75 2.32 39.15
CA ALA A 136 -36.51 2.05 39.84
C ALA A 136 -35.99 3.31 40.55
N ILE A 137 -35.35 3.13 41.71
CA ILE A 137 -34.73 4.20 42.50
C ILE A 137 -33.21 4.05 42.42
N SER A 138 -32.51 5.14 42.13
CA SER A 138 -31.05 5.17 42.07
C SER A 138 -30.40 4.54 43.31
N ASN A 139 -29.33 3.77 43.09
CA ASN A 139 -28.58 3.02 44.10
C ASN A 139 -29.36 1.90 44.81
N SER A 140 -30.60 1.62 44.41
CA SER A 140 -31.32 0.42 44.88
C SER A 140 -30.95 -0.78 44.03
N THR A 141 -30.84 -1.96 44.66
CA THR A 141 -30.53 -3.22 43.99
C THR A 141 -31.81 -4.01 43.75
N TYR A 142 -32.06 -4.33 42.49
CA TYR A 142 -33.18 -5.14 42.03
C TYR A 142 -32.67 -6.52 41.65
N TYR A 143 -33.46 -7.55 41.96
CA TYR A 143 -33.16 -8.94 41.63
C TYR A 143 -34.13 -9.44 40.58
N PHE A 144 -33.61 -10.12 39.57
CA PHE A 144 -34.36 -10.66 38.44
C PHE A 144 -34.26 -12.16 38.53
N ALA A 145 -35.40 -12.82 38.75
CA ALA A 145 -35.52 -14.26 38.68
C ALA A 145 -36.15 -14.59 37.33
N VAL A 146 -35.46 -15.39 36.51
CA VAL A 146 -35.98 -15.88 35.23
C VAL A 146 -36.11 -17.39 35.31
N ASP A 147 -37.29 -17.91 34.99
CA ASP A 147 -37.64 -19.32 34.97
C ASP A 147 -38.35 -19.63 33.63
N GLY A 148 -38.69 -20.90 33.39
CA GLY A 148 -39.59 -21.28 32.30
C GLY A 148 -41.04 -21.31 32.73
N VAL A 149 -41.94 -21.25 31.76
CA VAL A 149 -43.35 -21.59 32.01
C VAL A 149 -43.46 -23.03 32.49
N HIS A 150 -44.31 -23.24 33.49
CA HIS A 150 -44.53 -24.55 34.10
C HIS A 150 -45.46 -25.41 33.26
N TYR A 151 -45.08 -26.66 33.06
CA TYR A 151 -45.90 -27.69 32.43
C TYR A 151 -45.97 -28.95 33.30
N THR A 152 -46.96 -29.79 33.03
CA THR A 152 -47.11 -31.08 33.74
C THR A 152 -46.75 -32.21 32.80
N GLU A 153 -45.79 -33.03 33.21
CA GLU A 153 -45.38 -34.23 32.49
C GLU A 153 -45.43 -35.44 33.43
N ASN A 154 -46.15 -36.49 33.04
CA ASN A 154 -46.31 -37.71 33.85
C ASN A 154 -46.79 -37.48 35.30
N GLY A 155 -47.58 -36.42 35.54
CA GLY A 155 -48.10 -36.07 36.86
C GLY A 155 -47.10 -35.33 37.77
N GLN A 156 -45.93 -34.95 37.25
CA GLN A 156 -44.97 -34.06 37.92
C GLN A 156 -44.99 -32.68 37.27
N THR A 157 -44.91 -31.63 38.09
CA THR A 157 -44.73 -30.24 37.64
C THR A 157 -43.26 -30.01 37.30
N ASN A 158 -43.00 -29.41 36.14
CA ASN A 158 -41.66 -29.07 35.64
C ASN A 158 -41.72 -27.70 34.93
N ALA A 159 -40.58 -27.06 34.69
CA ALA A 159 -40.46 -25.81 33.93
C ALA A 159 -39.65 -26.00 32.65
N TYR A 160 -39.99 -25.22 31.61
CA TYR A 160 -39.16 -25.15 30.40
C TYR A 160 -37.75 -24.66 30.71
N ASP A 161 -36.78 -25.16 29.96
CA ASP A 161 -35.40 -24.71 30.05
C ASP A 161 -34.77 -24.45 28.68
N GLY A 162 -33.66 -23.71 28.71
CA GLY A 162 -32.89 -23.37 27.53
C GLY A 162 -31.95 -22.20 27.77
N ASP A 163 -31.60 -21.51 26.69
CA ASP A 163 -30.78 -20.32 26.74
C ASP A 163 -31.66 -19.09 27.03
N ILE A 164 -31.22 -18.28 27.98
CA ILE A 164 -31.90 -17.07 28.45
C ILE A 164 -31.16 -15.85 27.94
N VAL A 165 -31.90 -14.88 27.41
CA VAL A 165 -31.47 -13.50 27.21
C VAL A 165 -32.25 -12.64 28.19
N LEU A 166 -31.59 -11.82 29.01
CA LEU A 166 -32.24 -10.82 29.87
C LEU A 166 -31.73 -9.44 29.50
N THR A 167 -32.64 -8.54 29.13
CA THR A 167 -32.33 -7.14 28.86
C THR A 167 -33.07 -6.22 29.81
N ILE A 168 -32.35 -5.31 30.45
CA ILE A 168 -32.89 -4.19 31.23
C ILE A 168 -32.54 -2.90 30.49
N LEU A 169 -33.53 -2.03 30.27
CA LEU A 169 -33.37 -0.79 29.52
C LEU A 169 -34.30 0.30 30.08
N PRO A 170 -34.03 1.60 29.87
CA PRO A 170 -34.98 2.64 30.25
C PRO A 170 -36.27 2.46 29.44
N ASN A 171 -37.41 2.60 30.09
CA ASN A 171 -38.69 2.62 29.39
C ASN A 171 -38.83 3.95 28.62
N ASN A 172 -39.25 3.90 27.36
CA ASN A 172 -39.38 5.06 26.47
C ASN A 172 -40.78 5.24 25.92
N ASP A 173 -41.77 4.82 26.70
CA ASP A 173 -43.20 4.89 26.40
C ASP A 173 -43.68 6.32 26.13
N SER A 174 -43.18 7.29 26.91
CA SER A 174 -43.59 8.70 26.78
C SER A 174 -42.56 9.60 26.12
N TRP A 175 -43.05 10.69 25.50
CA TRP A 175 -42.19 11.75 24.95
C TRP A 175 -41.21 12.33 25.99
N SER A 176 -41.61 12.42 27.26
CA SER A 176 -40.75 12.90 28.36
C SER A 176 -39.64 11.91 28.70
N ASN A 177 -39.89 10.62 28.47
CA ASN A 177 -38.94 9.53 28.69
C ASN A 177 -38.23 9.08 27.40
N ALA A 178 -38.38 9.85 26.30
CA ALA A 178 -37.81 9.50 25.00
C ALA A 178 -36.30 9.17 25.11
N THR A 179 -35.93 7.99 24.60
CA THR A 179 -34.56 7.49 24.62
C THR A 179 -33.65 8.44 23.84
N VAL A 180 -32.60 8.93 24.49
CA VAL A 180 -31.61 9.79 23.84
C VAL A 180 -30.75 8.94 22.89
N VAL A 181 -30.67 9.36 21.64
CA VAL A 181 -29.72 8.80 20.66
C VAL A 181 -28.86 9.91 20.05
N THR A 182 -27.62 9.58 19.72
CA THR A 182 -26.61 10.53 19.24
C THR A 182 -25.81 9.94 18.09
N GLY A 183 -25.32 10.80 17.18
CA GLY A 183 -24.51 10.39 16.03
C GLY A 183 -25.28 10.48 14.71
N LEU A 184 -24.55 10.41 13.59
CA LEU A 184 -25.15 10.33 12.24
C LEU A 184 -25.62 8.92 11.89
N TRP A 185 -25.02 7.92 12.53
CA TRP A 185 -25.39 6.52 12.47
C TRP A 185 -25.92 6.11 13.83
N VAL A 186 -27.19 5.75 13.88
CA VAL A 186 -27.85 5.24 15.08
C VAL A 186 -28.47 3.91 14.74
N GLU A 187 -28.24 2.92 15.60
CA GLU A 187 -29.03 1.69 15.65
C GLU A 187 -29.37 1.45 17.13
N THR A 188 -30.65 1.31 17.42
CA THR A 188 -31.15 1.07 18.78
C THR A 188 -32.47 0.34 18.70
N ASN A 189 -32.88 -0.30 19.79
CA ASN A 189 -34.13 -1.02 19.86
C ASN A 189 -34.87 -0.76 21.17
N SER A 190 -36.19 -0.94 21.12
CA SER A 190 -37.10 -0.93 22.27
C SER A 190 -38.29 -1.86 22.00
N PHE A 191 -39.22 -1.95 22.95
CA PHE A 191 -40.40 -2.80 22.88
C PHE A 191 -41.66 -1.99 23.20
N ASN A 192 -42.72 -2.18 22.44
CA ASN A 192 -43.97 -1.44 22.63
C ASN A 192 -45.10 -2.23 23.33
N GLY A 193 -44.95 -3.54 23.58
CA GLY A 193 -46.02 -4.38 24.16
C GLY A 193 -46.53 -3.99 25.57
N ARG A 194 -45.89 -3.03 26.24
CA ARG A 194 -46.32 -2.43 27.52
C ARG A 194 -46.43 -0.91 27.46
N ALA A 195 -46.38 -0.33 26.26
CA ALA A 195 -46.56 1.09 26.07
C ALA A 195 -48.01 1.51 26.42
N THR A 196 -48.17 2.75 26.84
CA THR A 196 -49.42 3.38 27.21
C THR A 196 -49.67 4.59 26.33
N VAL A 197 -50.93 4.96 26.17
CA VAL A 197 -51.30 6.13 25.38
C VAL A 197 -51.30 7.37 26.27
N GLU A 198 -50.49 8.36 25.92
CA GLU A 198 -50.43 9.62 26.67
C GLU A 198 -51.15 10.80 26.00
N SER A 199 -51.48 11.78 26.84
CA SER A 199 -52.16 13.00 26.39
C SER A 199 -51.28 13.79 25.42
N GLY A 200 -51.75 13.94 24.17
CA GLY A 200 -51.10 14.70 23.12
C GLY A 200 -50.30 13.85 22.14
N GLU A 201 -50.29 12.53 22.31
CA GLU A 201 -49.85 11.62 21.26
C GLU A 201 -50.82 11.67 20.09
N VAL A 202 -50.25 11.79 18.90
CA VAL A 202 -50.97 11.85 17.63
C VAL A 202 -50.51 10.67 16.79
N THR A 203 -51.45 10.06 16.08
CA THR A 203 -51.24 8.81 15.36
C THR A 203 -50.20 8.97 14.24
N ALA A 204 -49.37 7.95 14.05
CA ALA A 204 -48.60 7.77 12.82
C ALA A 204 -49.45 7.08 11.72
N ALA A 205 -50.51 6.35 12.10
CA ALA A 205 -51.44 5.62 11.22
C ALA A 205 -52.87 6.19 11.22
N THR A 206 -53.81 5.55 10.51
CA THR A 206 -55.23 5.97 10.38
C THR A 206 -56.14 5.56 11.57
N ALA A 207 -55.61 4.77 12.52
CA ALA A 207 -56.27 4.30 13.75
C ALA A 207 -55.73 5.03 15.01
N PRO A 208 -56.46 5.10 16.14
CA PRO A 208 -56.01 5.77 17.38
C PRO A 208 -54.70 5.16 17.91
N PRO A 209 -53.83 5.95 18.57
CA PRO A 209 -52.54 5.45 19.05
C PRO A 209 -52.78 4.44 20.15
N MET A 210 -52.03 3.34 20.16
CA MET A 210 -52.21 2.27 21.14
C MET A 210 -50.94 1.96 21.91
N TYR A 211 -49.78 1.90 21.24
CA TYR A 211 -48.52 1.41 21.82
C TYR A 211 -47.30 2.16 21.26
N THR A 212 -47.21 3.46 21.54
CA THR A 212 -46.15 4.33 21.02
C THR A 212 -44.88 4.28 21.86
N VAL A 213 -43.73 4.35 21.20
CA VAL A 213 -42.43 4.52 21.87
C VAL A 213 -41.64 5.65 21.22
N TRP A 214 -40.78 6.29 22.01
CA TRP A 214 -40.14 7.54 21.64
C TRP A 214 -38.61 7.51 21.72
N TRP A 215 -37.98 8.13 20.73
CA TRP A 215 -36.57 8.51 20.76
C TRP A 215 -36.42 10.01 20.56
N LYS A 216 -35.34 10.57 21.08
CA LYS A 216 -34.93 11.94 20.80
C LYS A 216 -33.50 11.97 20.28
N TRP A 217 -33.33 12.59 19.12
CA TRP A 217 -32.09 12.66 18.38
C TRP A 217 -31.73 14.12 18.11
N THR A 218 -30.53 14.55 18.49
CA THR A 218 -30.02 15.86 18.10
C THR A 218 -29.09 15.68 16.92
N ALA A 219 -29.47 16.23 15.77
CA ALA A 219 -28.71 16.05 14.54
C ALA A 219 -27.33 16.72 14.66
N PRO A 220 -26.23 15.99 14.43
CA PRO A 220 -24.89 16.55 14.58
C PRO A 220 -24.50 17.46 13.41
N ALA A 221 -25.13 17.31 12.23
CA ALA A 221 -24.82 18.08 11.03
C ALA A 221 -26.07 18.36 10.18
N ASP A 222 -25.98 19.37 9.32
CA ASP A 222 -26.96 19.60 8.24
C ASP A 222 -26.82 18.50 7.19
N ARG A 223 -27.77 17.57 7.12
CA ARG A 223 -27.73 16.45 6.17
C ARG A 223 -29.10 15.80 5.96
N ARG A 224 -29.30 15.18 4.80
CA ARG A 224 -30.39 14.21 4.61
C ARG A 224 -30.06 12.90 5.31
N VAL A 225 -31.04 12.35 6.02
CA VAL A 225 -30.94 11.06 6.72
C VAL A 225 -32.18 10.23 6.47
N TYR A 226 -31.98 8.92 6.40
CA TYR A 226 -33.04 7.92 6.49
C TYR A 226 -33.30 7.60 7.96
N ILE A 227 -34.57 7.63 8.37
CA ILE A 227 -35.02 7.14 9.66
C ILE A 227 -35.93 5.94 9.37
N THR A 228 -35.54 4.76 9.84
CA THR A 228 -36.22 3.52 9.48
C THR A 228 -36.32 2.53 10.62
N THR A 229 -37.28 1.62 10.50
CA THR A 229 -37.53 0.51 11.42
C THR A 229 -37.29 -0.85 10.76
N ILE A 230 -36.45 -0.91 9.72
CA ILE A 230 -36.05 -2.17 9.06
C ILE A 230 -35.55 -3.18 10.10
N ASP A 231 -35.82 -4.47 9.87
CA ASP A 231 -35.62 -5.60 10.81
C ASP A 231 -36.51 -5.64 12.07
N SER A 232 -37.45 -4.71 12.28
CA SER A 232 -38.42 -4.82 13.39
C SER A 232 -39.33 -6.05 13.24
N SER A 233 -39.88 -6.56 14.35
CA SER A 233 -40.60 -7.84 14.34
C SER A 233 -42.04 -7.77 13.77
N PHE A 234 -42.58 -6.57 13.53
CA PHE A 234 -43.98 -6.30 13.13
C PHE A 234 -44.08 -5.04 12.26
N ASP A 235 -45.26 -4.79 11.65
CA ASP A 235 -45.48 -3.59 10.82
C ASP A 235 -45.40 -2.32 11.69
N THR A 236 -44.61 -1.33 11.28
CA THR A 236 -44.37 -0.14 12.10
C THR A 236 -44.72 1.12 11.34
N ALA A 237 -45.11 2.18 12.06
CA ALA A 237 -45.35 3.52 11.55
C ALA A 237 -44.44 4.54 12.27
N ILE A 238 -43.79 5.42 11.52
CA ILE A 238 -42.86 6.45 12.04
C ILE A 238 -43.44 7.85 11.84
N LYS A 239 -43.35 8.68 12.88
CA LYS A 239 -43.60 10.11 12.77
C LYS A 239 -42.53 10.91 13.48
N ILE A 240 -42.00 11.92 12.79
CA ILE A 240 -40.88 12.73 13.27
C ILE A 240 -41.35 14.14 13.54
N TYR A 241 -41.07 14.61 14.75
CA TYR A 241 -41.45 15.93 15.21
C TYR A 241 -40.23 16.75 15.54
N THR A 242 -40.36 18.06 15.37
CA THR A 242 -39.42 19.02 15.96
C THR A 242 -40.18 20.30 16.27
N ASN A 243 -39.56 21.20 17.02
CA ASN A 243 -39.94 22.60 16.98
C ASN A 243 -38.67 23.44 16.81
N ARG A 244 -38.77 24.63 16.21
CA ARG A 244 -37.59 25.50 16.03
C ARG A 244 -37.04 26.08 17.35
N ASN A 245 -37.66 25.76 18.49
CA ASN A 245 -37.26 26.22 19.81
C ASN A 245 -36.39 25.14 20.49
N ASN A 246 -35.52 25.53 21.41
CA ASN A 246 -34.67 24.59 22.15
C ASN A 246 -34.78 24.86 23.66
N PRO A 247 -35.35 23.94 24.48
CA PRO A 247 -35.89 22.62 24.14
C PRO A 247 -37.33 22.68 23.59
N PRO A 248 -37.78 21.65 22.85
CA PRO A 248 -39.13 21.58 22.35
C PRO A 248 -40.18 21.32 23.43
N THR A 249 -41.39 21.83 23.20
CA THR A 249 -42.59 21.61 24.03
C THR A 249 -43.66 20.94 23.19
N LEU A 250 -44.38 19.97 23.75
CA LEU A 250 -45.43 19.21 23.05
C LEU A 250 -46.45 20.10 22.30
N ALA A 251 -46.87 21.21 22.91
CA ALA A 251 -47.82 22.17 22.31
C ALA A 251 -47.29 22.95 21.08
N GLY A 252 -45.98 22.89 20.81
CA GLY A 252 -45.33 23.59 19.69
C GLY A 252 -44.65 22.67 18.69
N MET A 253 -44.77 21.35 18.86
CA MET A 253 -44.21 20.35 17.95
C MET A 253 -45.10 20.19 16.72
N TYR A 254 -44.48 20.07 15.55
CA TYR A 254 -45.17 19.73 14.30
C TYR A 254 -44.43 18.61 13.59
N ALA A 255 -45.18 17.77 12.87
CA ALA A 255 -44.61 16.69 12.09
C ALA A 255 -43.81 17.28 10.92
N VAL A 256 -42.57 16.83 10.75
CA VAL A 256 -41.65 17.27 9.68
C VAL A 256 -41.35 16.18 8.66
N ALA A 257 -41.57 14.93 9.05
CA ALA A 257 -41.47 13.77 8.18
C ALA A 257 -42.26 12.61 8.83
N GLY A 258 -42.60 11.61 8.04
CA GLY A 258 -43.24 10.39 8.50
C GLY A 258 -43.19 9.32 7.41
N GLY A 259 -43.42 8.08 7.81
CA GLY A 259 -43.55 6.92 6.94
C GLY A 259 -44.50 5.92 7.59
N THR A 260 -45.26 5.21 6.77
CA THR A 260 -46.00 4.01 7.18
C THR A 260 -45.31 2.80 6.57
N ALA A 261 -45.60 1.59 7.04
CA ALA A 261 -45.09 0.37 6.42
C ALA A 261 -45.47 0.36 4.94
N SER A 262 -44.55 -0.12 4.10
CA SER A 262 -44.76 -0.18 2.66
C SER A 262 -45.78 -1.28 2.33
N LYS A 263 -47.08 -0.98 2.42
CA LYS A 263 -48.13 -1.72 1.69
C LYS A 263 -48.47 -1.05 0.36
N ASP A 264 -47.51 -0.34 -0.25
CA ASP A 264 -47.61 -0.14 -1.69
C ASP A 264 -47.40 -1.51 -2.35
N ALA A 265 -48.42 -1.98 -3.07
CA ALA A 265 -48.47 -3.24 -3.80
C ALA A 265 -47.38 -3.38 -4.90
N ALA A 266 -46.35 -2.53 -4.89
CA ALA A 266 -45.18 -2.51 -5.74
C ALA A 266 -43.85 -2.68 -4.96
N GLN A 267 -43.86 -2.94 -3.65
CA GLN A 267 -42.63 -3.11 -2.83
C GLN A 267 -42.66 -4.37 -1.94
N PRO A 268 -42.56 -5.60 -2.50
CA PRO A 268 -42.77 -6.84 -1.75
C PRO A 268 -41.60 -7.29 -0.87
N GLU A 269 -40.38 -6.76 -1.07
CA GLU A 269 -39.15 -7.39 -0.59
C GLU A 269 -38.49 -6.74 0.63
N MET A 270 -38.97 -5.57 1.10
CA MET A 270 -38.60 -5.01 2.41
C MET A 270 -39.38 -5.66 3.57
N ASN A 271 -39.51 -6.99 3.59
CA ASN A 271 -40.24 -7.74 4.64
C ASN A 271 -41.67 -7.22 4.99
N GLY A 272 -42.28 -6.32 4.21
CA GLY A 272 -43.60 -5.72 4.43
C GLY A 272 -43.82 -4.94 5.73
N ARG A 273 -42.86 -4.96 6.67
CA ARG A 273 -43.02 -4.62 8.11
C ARG A 273 -42.37 -3.29 8.54
N ALA A 274 -41.54 -2.69 7.69
CA ALA A 274 -40.71 -1.56 8.09
C ALA A 274 -41.22 -0.23 7.55
N SER A 275 -41.15 0.81 8.38
CA SER A 275 -41.33 2.20 7.98
C SER A 275 -40.01 2.85 7.61
N LEU A 276 -40.07 3.81 6.69
CA LEU A 276 -38.93 4.59 6.24
C LEU A 276 -39.36 6.04 6.00
N ALA A 277 -38.66 6.98 6.63
CA ALA A 277 -38.89 8.40 6.50
C ALA A 277 -37.58 9.12 6.10
N LEU A 278 -37.68 10.07 5.19
CA LEU A 278 -36.56 10.88 4.74
C LEU A 278 -36.62 12.26 5.39
N LEU A 279 -35.57 12.61 6.14
CA LEU A 279 -35.50 13.85 6.90
C LEU A 279 -34.32 14.70 6.42
N SER A 280 -34.60 15.96 6.06
CA SER A 280 -33.55 16.98 5.89
C SER A 280 -33.18 17.57 7.24
N ALA A 281 -32.30 16.89 7.98
CA ALA A 281 -31.91 17.26 9.32
C ALA A 281 -31.04 18.52 9.33
N LYS A 282 -31.21 19.32 10.38
CA LYS A 282 -30.47 20.54 10.67
C LYS A 282 -29.64 20.38 11.94
N SER A 283 -28.37 20.75 11.88
CA SER A 283 -27.43 20.64 12.99
C SER A 283 -27.97 21.34 14.23
N ASN A 284 -27.80 20.69 15.39
CA ASN A 284 -28.26 21.15 16.71
C ASN A 284 -29.79 21.29 16.86
N VAL A 285 -30.58 20.80 15.91
CA VAL A 285 -32.02 20.65 16.08
C VAL A 285 -32.31 19.27 16.66
N THR A 286 -33.14 19.24 17.70
CA THR A 286 -33.64 18.00 18.31
C THR A 286 -34.90 17.55 17.59
N TYR A 287 -34.89 16.30 17.15
CA TYR A 287 -36.00 15.58 16.54
C TYR A 287 -36.50 14.51 17.51
N TYR A 288 -37.81 14.42 17.65
CA TYR A 288 -38.49 13.38 18.42
C TYR A 288 -39.08 12.40 17.42
N ILE A 289 -38.73 11.14 17.57
CA ILE A 289 -39.09 10.07 16.67
C ILE A 289 -40.08 9.19 17.44
N GLN A 290 -41.33 9.24 17.01
CA GLN A 290 -42.40 8.38 17.50
C GLN A 290 -42.49 7.17 16.58
N VAL A 291 -42.54 5.99 17.17
CA VAL A 291 -42.81 4.74 16.45
C VAL A 291 -43.98 4.03 17.10
N ASP A 292 -44.91 3.55 16.28
CA ASP A 292 -46.10 2.78 16.68
C ASP A 292 -46.25 1.55 15.78
N GLY A 293 -47.15 0.63 16.13
CA GLY A 293 -47.64 -0.40 15.22
C GLY A 293 -48.58 0.19 14.16
N GLU A 294 -48.68 -0.44 13.00
CA GLU A 294 -49.60 -0.04 11.94
C GLU A 294 -50.84 -0.94 11.89
N ASP A 295 -52.00 -0.44 12.31
CA ASP A 295 -53.29 -1.12 12.08
C ASP A 295 -54.02 -0.51 10.86
N PRO A 296 -53.83 -1.05 9.63
CA PRO A 296 -54.45 -0.51 8.43
C PRO A 296 -55.94 -0.88 8.29
N ALA A 297 -56.51 -1.73 9.15
CA ALA A 297 -57.86 -2.27 8.96
C ALA A 297 -58.81 -2.08 10.15
N GLY A 298 -58.35 -1.54 11.28
CA GLY A 298 -59.16 -1.42 12.50
C GLY A 298 -59.59 -2.78 13.06
N ILE A 299 -58.94 -3.86 12.60
CA ILE A 299 -59.09 -5.20 13.11
C ILE A 299 -58.07 -5.31 14.22
N SER A 300 -58.54 -5.49 15.44
CA SER A 300 -57.80 -5.38 16.71
C SER A 300 -56.67 -6.42 16.89
N GLU A 301 -55.70 -6.45 15.99
CA GLU A 301 -54.49 -7.25 16.10
C GLU A 301 -53.39 -6.32 16.61
N ASN A 302 -53.09 -6.41 17.92
CA ASN A 302 -52.13 -5.55 18.60
C ASN A 302 -50.71 -5.76 18.03
N GLU A 303 -50.32 -4.99 17.03
CA GLU A 303 -48.98 -5.05 16.46
C GLU A 303 -47.93 -4.56 17.48
N THR A 304 -47.34 -5.53 18.18
CA THR A 304 -46.41 -5.28 19.28
C THR A 304 -45.25 -6.25 19.24
N GLY A 305 -44.07 -5.78 19.64
CA GLY A 305 -42.85 -6.59 19.64
C GLY A 305 -41.59 -5.75 19.76
N GLU A 306 -40.49 -6.24 19.18
CA GLU A 306 -39.23 -5.50 19.10
C GLU A 306 -39.26 -4.49 17.95
N ILE A 307 -38.93 -3.24 18.27
CA ILE A 307 -38.73 -2.17 17.31
C ILE A 307 -37.23 -1.90 17.22
N ILE A 308 -36.66 -1.96 16.01
CA ILE A 308 -35.28 -1.60 15.73
C ILE A 308 -35.26 -0.26 14.99
N LEU A 309 -34.96 0.84 15.69
CA LEU A 309 -34.82 2.17 15.10
C LEU A 309 -33.40 2.37 14.54
N ARG A 310 -33.34 2.82 13.29
CA ARG A 310 -32.10 3.25 12.63
C ARG A 310 -32.18 4.68 12.11
N ILE A 311 -31.08 5.41 12.27
CA ILE A 311 -30.85 6.72 11.64
C ILE A 311 -29.56 6.60 10.84
N LEU A 312 -29.65 6.81 9.53
CA LEU A 312 -28.55 6.56 8.60
C LEU A 312 -28.40 7.76 7.68
N PRO A 313 -27.18 8.18 7.31
CA PRO A 313 -26.98 9.15 6.25
C PRO A 313 -27.63 8.66 4.95
N GLU A 314 -28.33 9.55 4.27
CA GLU A 314 -28.71 9.29 2.89
C GLU A 314 -27.47 9.40 2.00
N ASN A 315 -27.36 8.50 1.02
CA ASN A 315 -26.25 8.40 0.07
C ASN A 315 -26.70 7.98 -1.34
N ASP A 316 -27.95 8.28 -1.67
CA ASP A 316 -28.52 8.20 -3.02
C ASP A 316 -27.93 9.28 -3.93
N TYR A 317 -27.83 10.53 -3.46
CA TYR A 317 -27.16 11.59 -4.22
C TYR A 317 -25.65 11.47 -4.11
N PHE A 318 -24.94 11.61 -5.23
CA PHE A 318 -23.47 11.68 -5.24
C PHE A 318 -22.90 12.74 -4.26
N SER A 319 -23.56 13.89 -4.14
CA SER A 319 -23.16 14.96 -3.20
C SER A 319 -23.26 14.53 -1.73
N ASN A 320 -24.10 13.55 -1.45
CA ASN A 320 -24.33 12.96 -0.14
C ASN A 320 -23.69 11.57 -0.01
N ARG A 321 -22.74 11.20 -0.87
CA ARG A 321 -22.01 9.94 -0.72
C ARG A 321 -21.38 9.79 0.66
N ILE A 322 -21.21 8.55 1.12
CA ILE A 322 -20.54 8.24 2.39
C ILE A 322 -19.05 8.06 2.14
N GLU A 323 -18.22 8.75 2.90
CA GLU A 323 -16.77 8.54 2.86
C GLU A 323 -16.38 7.32 3.71
N LEU A 324 -15.79 6.32 3.06
CA LEU A 324 -15.17 5.17 3.70
C LEU A 324 -13.75 5.55 4.12
N VAL A 325 -13.35 5.18 5.34
CA VAL A 325 -12.06 5.56 5.94
C VAL A 325 -11.30 4.31 6.39
N GLY A 326 -9.99 4.31 6.18
CA GLY A 326 -9.10 3.21 6.58
C GLY A 326 -8.82 2.22 5.45
N THR A 327 -8.16 1.10 5.80
CA THR A 327 -7.81 0.04 4.83
C THR A 327 -8.82 -1.09 4.77
N ASN A 328 -9.73 -1.17 5.75
CA ASN A 328 -10.91 -2.03 5.70
C ASN A 328 -12.11 -1.24 6.22
N ALA A 329 -13.21 -1.26 5.49
CA ALA A 329 -14.43 -0.55 5.90
C ALA A 329 -15.66 -1.30 5.39
N THR A 330 -16.69 -1.43 6.23
CA THR A 330 -18.01 -1.90 5.81
C THR A 330 -19.01 -0.77 6.02
N SER A 331 -19.84 -0.53 5.02
CA SER A 331 -20.93 0.42 5.07
C SER A 331 -22.14 -0.14 4.33
N TYR A 332 -23.31 0.46 4.52
CA TYR A 332 -24.50 0.09 3.77
C TYR A 332 -25.37 1.30 3.45
N GLY A 333 -26.24 1.17 2.46
CA GLY A 333 -27.21 2.18 2.06
C GLY A 333 -28.55 1.52 1.71
N LEU A 334 -29.59 2.32 1.51
CA LEU A 334 -30.93 1.83 1.22
C LEU A 334 -31.33 2.18 -0.21
N ASN A 335 -31.51 1.16 -1.06
CA ASN A 335 -31.85 1.34 -2.47
C ASN A 335 -33.35 1.61 -2.69
N GLY A 336 -34.22 1.23 -1.74
CA GLY A 336 -35.68 1.27 -1.94
C GLY A 336 -36.31 2.66 -2.13
N LEU A 337 -35.61 3.74 -1.79
CA LEU A 337 -36.03 5.14 -2.02
C LEU A 337 -35.04 5.94 -2.87
N ALA A 338 -34.01 5.27 -3.41
CA ALA A 338 -33.07 5.96 -4.27
C ALA A 338 -33.82 6.44 -5.53
N THR A 339 -33.61 7.72 -5.85
CA THR A 339 -34.18 8.36 -7.04
C THR A 339 -33.04 8.44 -8.02
N GLY A 340 -33.03 7.56 -9.03
CA GLY A 340 -31.91 7.43 -9.97
C GLY A 340 -31.35 8.81 -10.36
N ASP A 341 -30.03 8.95 -10.22
CA ASP A 341 -29.38 10.23 -9.94
C ASP A 341 -29.78 11.31 -10.96
N SER A 342 -30.71 12.18 -10.55
CA SER A 342 -30.89 13.47 -11.23
C SER A 342 -29.86 14.40 -10.62
N SER A 343 -28.77 14.60 -11.38
CA SER A 343 -27.75 15.59 -11.05
C SER A 343 -28.39 16.88 -10.52
N PRO A 344 -27.91 17.46 -9.40
CA PRO A 344 -28.43 18.71 -8.86
C PRO A 344 -28.29 19.91 -9.81
N TYR A 345 -27.66 19.72 -10.99
CA TYR A 345 -27.41 20.74 -12.01
C TYR A 345 -28.06 20.48 -13.38
N GLY A 346 -28.93 19.48 -13.48
CA GLY A 346 -29.67 19.21 -14.71
C GLY A 346 -29.36 17.86 -15.34
N ASN A 347 -30.29 17.45 -16.19
CA ASN A 347 -30.66 16.09 -16.57
C ASN A 347 -29.63 15.30 -17.40
N ASP A 348 -28.34 15.59 -17.28
CA ASP A 348 -27.30 14.89 -18.03
C ASP A 348 -26.83 13.63 -17.28
N THR A 349 -27.61 12.56 -17.42
CA THR A 349 -27.30 11.23 -16.87
C THR A 349 -26.22 10.50 -17.67
N SER A 350 -25.71 11.07 -18.78
CA SER A 350 -24.80 10.37 -19.70
C SER A 350 -23.45 10.01 -19.08
N ALA A 351 -22.99 10.75 -18.07
CA ALA A 351 -21.70 10.52 -17.39
C ALA A 351 -21.78 9.40 -16.33
N LEU A 352 -22.98 8.96 -15.97
CA LEU A 352 -23.23 7.85 -15.05
C LEU A 352 -23.58 6.54 -15.80
N ARG A 353 -23.64 6.60 -17.13
CA ARG A 353 -23.90 5.44 -17.99
C ARG A 353 -22.65 4.58 -18.10
N ASP A 354 -22.75 3.33 -17.68
CA ASP A 354 -21.71 2.32 -17.93
C ASP A 354 -21.82 1.73 -19.35
N ALA A 355 -21.01 0.72 -19.65
CA ALA A 355 -21.05 0.04 -20.94
C ALA A 355 -22.41 -0.65 -21.21
N TRP A 356 -23.16 -1.02 -20.16
CA TRP A 356 -24.47 -1.66 -20.26
C TRP A 356 -25.57 -0.65 -20.60
N ASP A 357 -25.51 0.54 -19.99
CA ASP A 357 -26.46 1.63 -20.22
C ASP A 357 -26.43 2.14 -21.66
N ASN A 358 -25.31 2.02 -22.37
CA ASN A 358 -25.21 2.43 -23.79
C ASN A 358 -26.06 1.55 -24.73
N ASN A 359 -26.44 0.34 -24.32
CA ASN A 359 -27.33 -0.56 -25.07
C ASN A 359 -28.76 -0.58 -24.52
N SER A 360 -29.03 0.12 -23.42
CA SER A 360 -30.33 0.13 -22.75
C SER A 360 -31.14 1.41 -23.11
N PRO A 361 -32.44 1.31 -23.46
CA PRO A 361 -33.34 2.46 -23.61
C PRO A 361 -33.18 3.53 -22.50
N ALA A 362 -33.27 4.81 -22.84
CA ALA A 362 -33.07 5.95 -21.91
C ALA A 362 -34.15 6.12 -20.82
N THR A 363 -34.88 5.08 -20.46
CA THR A 363 -36.05 5.09 -19.57
C THR A 363 -35.84 4.39 -18.23
N TYR A 364 -34.65 3.84 -17.95
CA TYR A 364 -34.39 3.13 -16.70
C TYR A 364 -33.96 4.11 -15.61
N ASN A 365 -34.76 4.18 -14.55
CA ASN A 365 -34.52 5.03 -13.38
C ASN A 365 -33.57 4.29 -12.44
N THR A 366 -32.30 4.14 -12.83
CA THR A 366 -31.34 3.33 -12.08
C THR A 366 -31.03 3.97 -10.75
N ARG A 367 -31.65 3.46 -9.71
CA ARG A 367 -31.37 3.81 -8.32
C ARG A 367 -29.90 3.59 -8.02
N THR A 368 -29.22 4.61 -7.52
CA THR A 368 -27.78 4.55 -7.28
C THR A 368 -27.47 4.89 -5.85
N ILE A 369 -26.51 4.18 -5.27
CA ILE A 369 -26.01 4.47 -3.93
C ILE A 369 -24.51 4.71 -4.03
N TRP A 370 -24.02 5.73 -3.33
CA TRP A 370 -22.66 6.23 -3.49
C TRP A 370 -21.84 6.21 -2.20
N TRP A 371 -20.59 5.80 -2.37
CA TRP A 371 -19.51 5.95 -1.40
C TRP A 371 -18.29 6.56 -2.07
N SER A 372 -17.33 7.00 -1.25
CA SER A 372 -16.01 7.41 -1.72
C SER A 372 -14.93 6.91 -0.79
N TRP A 373 -13.75 6.63 -1.34
CA TRP A 373 -12.58 6.23 -0.57
C TRP A 373 -11.32 6.85 -1.16
N THR A 374 -10.42 7.36 -0.32
CA THR A 374 -9.17 7.97 -0.77
C THR A 374 -8.01 7.03 -0.50
N ALA A 375 -7.28 6.67 -1.55
CA ALA A 375 -6.18 5.71 -1.44
C ALA A 375 -5.03 6.28 -0.60
N PRO A 376 -4.62 5.61 0.51
CA PRO A 376 -3.54 6.11 1.36
C PRO A 376 -2.17 5.92 0.72
N THR A 377 -1.98 4.83 -0.03
CA THR A 377 -0.78 4.48 -0.80
C THR A 377 -1.20 3.82 -2.11
N ASN A 378 -0.23 3.48 -2.97
CA ASN A 378 -0.47 2.56 -4.07
C ASN A 378 -0.75 1.15 -3.53
N GLY A 379 -1.43 0.34 -4.33
CA GLY A 379 -1.76 -1.04 -3.99
C GLY A 379 -3.03 -1.52 -4.69
N VAL A 380 -3.66 -2.54 -4.12
CA VAL A 380 -4.90 -3.11 -4.64
C VAL A 380 -6.06 -2.82 -3.70
N LEU A 381 -7.07 -2.12 -4.23
CA LEU A 381 -8.37 -1.93 -3.61
C LEU A 381 -9.29 -3.06 -4.07
N THR A 382 -9.85 -3.80 -3.12
CA THR A 382 -10.95 -4.75 -3.34
C THR A 382 -12.22 -4.22 -2.72
N VAL A 383 -13.31 -4.24 -3.48
CA VAL A 383 -14.64 -3.86 -3.03
C VAL A 383 -15.60 -4.99 -3.39
N ASP A 384 -16.40 -5.45 -2.44
CA ASP A 384 -17.49 -6.40 -2.68
C ASP A 384 -18.80 -5.91 -2.05
N THR A 385 -19.91 -6.48 -2.51
CA THR A 385 -21.26 -6.16 -2.03
C THR A 385 -21.88 -7.30 -1.21
N TYR A 386 -21.05 -8.19 -0.66
CA TYR A 386 -21.51 -9.32 0.14
C TYR A 386 -22.35 -8.87 1.33
N GLY A 387 -23.54 -9.47 1.49
CA GLY A 387 -24.53 -9.11 2.51
C GLY A 387 -25.59 -8.11 2.05
N SER A 388 -25.59 -7.72 0.77
CA SER A 388 -26.71 -7.01 0.14
C SER A 388 -27.94 -7.90 0.01
N ASP A 389 -29.12 -7.30 0.07
CA ASP A 389 -30.40 -8.03 0.05
C ASP A 389 -30.97 -8.21 -1.38
N PHE A 390 -30.25 -7.75 -2.41
CA PHE A 390 -30.66 -7.81 -3.82
C PHE A 390 -29.45 -8.01 -4.74
N ASP A 391 -29.71 -8.34 -6.01
CA ASP A 391 -28.68 -8.51 -7.04
C ASP A 391 -28.00 -7.17 -7.38
N THR A 392 -26.70 -7.08 -7.19
CA THR A 392 -25.97 -5.82 -7.23
C THR A 392 -25.10 -5.69 -8.46
N ILE A 393 -25.03 -4.48 -9.01
CA ILE A 393 -23.97 -4.03 -9.93
C ILE A 393 -23.07 -3.08 -9.15
N LEU A 394 -21.77 -3.34 -9.15
CA LEU A 394 -20.74 -2.53 -8.51
C LEU A 394 -19.93 -1.78 -9.58
N CYS A 395 -19.80 -0.47 -9.44
CA CYS A 395 -18.97 0.36 -10.32
C CYS A 395 -17.98 1.18 -9.51
N ILE A 396 -16.71 1.26 -9.97
CA ILE A 396 -15.70 2.14 -9.39
C ILE A 396 -15.29 3.19 -10.41
N PHE A 397 -15.32 4.45 -10.01
CA PHE A 397 -14.94 5.61 -10.83
C PHE A 397 -13.77 6.37 -10.21
N THR A 398 -13.07 7.13 -11.04
CA THR A 398 -12.12 8.19 -10.63
C THR A 398 -12.61 9.54 -11.13
N GLY A 399 -12.08 10.62 -10.55
CA GLY A 399 -12.40 11.99 -10.91
C GLY A 399 -13.05 12.77 -9.77
N VAL A 400 -13.24 14.08 -10.00
CA VAL A 400 -13.80 15.01 -9.02
C VAL A 400 -15.06 15.62 -9.61
N ILE A 401 -16.14 15.61 -8.83
CA ILE A 401 -17.31 16.44 -9.11
C ILE A 401 -17.21 17.68 -8.23
N THR A 402 -17.04 18.83 -8.87
CA THR A 402 -17.19 20.15 -8.24
C THR A 402 -18.56 20.71 -8.62
N SER A 403 -18.98 21.83 -8.01
CA SER A 403 -20.23 22.50 -8.36
C SER A 403 -20.35 22.93 -9.83
N THR A 404 -19.27 22.86 -10.62
CA THR A 404 -19.22 23.32 -12.02
C THR A 404 -18.56 22.34 -13.00
N ASN A 405 -18.06 21.17 -12.58
CA ASN A 405 -17.34 20.25 -13.45
C ASN A 405 -17.67 18.80 -13.09
N PHE A 406 -18.14 18.02 -14.07
CA PHE A 406 -18.57 16.64 -13.91
C PHE A 406 -17.73 15.75 -14.84
N THR A 407 -16.65 15.19 -14.32
CA THR A 407 -15.79 14.25 -15.05
C THR A 407 -15.52 13.05 -14.16
N LEU A 408 -16.51 12.15 -14.06
CA LEU A 408 -16.28 10.80 -13.58
C LEU A 408 -15.77 9.96 -14.76
N LYS A 409 -14.73 9.16 -14.51
CA LYS A 409 -14.20 8.17 -15.44
C LYS A 409 -14.36 6.79 -14.80
N LEU A 410 -15.12 5.92 -15.45
CA LEU A 410 -15.24 4.53 -15.03
C LEU A 410 -13.86 3.87 -15.04
N VAL A 411 -13.48 3.27 -13.91
CA VAL A 411 -12.27 2.48 -13.77
C VAL A 411 -12.58 1.03 -14.12
N ASN A 412 -13.56 0.45 -13.41
CA ASN A 412 -14.02 -0.91 -13.65
C ASN A 412 -15.43 -1.11 -13.06
N TRP A 413 -16.12 -2.17 -13.48
CA TRP A 413 -17.44 -2.56 -12.99
C TRP A 413 -17.59 -4.09 -12.98
N ASP A 414 -18.46 -4.60 -12.10
CA ASP A 414 -18.83 -6.02 -12.00
C ASP A 414 -20.34 -6.12 -11.73
N ASP A 415 -20.96 -7.20 -12.21
CA ASP A 415 -22.39 -7.48 -12.02
C ASP A 415 -22.69 -8.88 -11.45
N ASN A 416 -21.70 -9.76 -11.25
CA ASN A 416 -21.88 -11.04 -10.57
C ASN A 416 -20.54 -11.75 -10.30
N SER A 417 -20.30 -12.14 -9.04
CA SER A 417 -19.16 -13.01 -8.67
C SER A 417 -19.34 -14.51 -9.01
N GLY A 418 -20.36 -14.85 -9.80
CA GLY A 418 -20.52 -16.16 -10.46
C GLY A 418 -21.64 -17.06 -9.93
N VAL A 419 -21.87 -17.14 -8.61
CA VAL A 419 -22.92 -18.01 -7.99
C VAL A 419 -23.79 -17.33 -6.93
N ALA A 420 -23.52 -16.06 -6.63
CA ALA A 420 -24.24 -15.27 -5.64
C ALA A 420 -24.53 -13.88 -6.21
N PHE A 421 -25.61 -13.26 -5.75
CA PHE A 421 -26.16 -11.97 -6.18
C PHE A 421 -25.27 -10.75 -5.79
N ASP A 422 -24.04 -11.00 -5.35
CA ASP A 422 -23.06 -10.00 -4.94
C ASP A 422 -21.94 -9.83 -5.98
N SER A 423 -21.60 -8.57 -6.21
CA SER A 423 -20.52 -8.09 -7.08
C SER A 423 -19.21 -7.93 -6.31
N LYS A 424 -18.09 -8.11 -6.98
CA LYS A 424 -16.74 -7.91 -6.43
C LYS A 424 -15.74 -7.42 -7.47
N LEU A 425 -15.02 -6.34 -7.13
CA LEU A 425 -13.95 -5.77 -7.94
C LEU A 425 -12.64 -5.71 -7.19
N SER A 426 -11.53 -5.95 -7.90
CA SER A 426 -10.19 -5.62 -7.45
C SER A 426 -9.50 -4.73 -8.49
N ILE A 427 -9.03 -3.55 -8.07
CA ILE A 427 -8.35 -2.58 -8.94
C ILE A 427 -7.04 -2.10 -8.32
N GLY A 428 -6.06 -1.78 -9.17
CA GLY A 428 -4.88 -1.02 -8.76
C GLY A 428 -5.24 0.43 -8.45
N VAL A 429 -4.71 0.98 -7.37
CA VAL A 429 -4.99 2.36 -6.93
C VAL A 429 -3.73 3.18 -6.75
N LEU A 430 -3.84 4.50 -6.94
CA LEU A 430 -2.74 5.46 -6.80
C LEU A 430 -2.93 6.34 -5.56
N PRO A 431 -1.84 6.68 -4.82
CA PRO A 431 -1.92 7.46 -3.59
C PRO A 431 -2.63 8.80 -3.79
N GLY A 432 -3.52 9.16 -2.86
CA GLY A 432 -4.22 10.44 -2.84
C GLY A 432 -5.36 10.58 -3.86
N ILE A 433 -5.57 9.59 -4.73
CA ILE A 433 -6.73 9.57 -5.62
C ILE A 433 -7.96 9.12 -4.83
N GLN A 434 -9.05 9.88 -4.96
CA GLN A 434 -10.36 9.49 -4.45
C GLN A 434 -11.09 8.64 -5.50
N TYR A 435 -11.44 7.42 -5.10
CA TYR A 435 -12.26 6.49 -5.86
C TYR A 435 -13.72 6.63 -5.43
N GLN A 436 -14.61 6.77 -6.39
CA GLN A 436 -16.05 6.84 -6.16
C GLN A 436 -16.65 5.45 -6.39
N ILE A 437 -17.35 4.92 -5.41
CA ILE A 437 -17.91 3.57 -5.43
C ILE A 437 -19.42 3.72 -5.56
N ASN A 438 -19.98 3.06 -6.56
CA ASN A 438 -21.40 3.07 -6.86
C ASN A 438 -21.95 1.65 -6.78
N VAL A 439 -23.11 1.50 -6.14
CA VAL A 439 -23.89 0.25 -6.15
C VAL A 439 -25.30 0.55 -6.63
N ARG A 440 -25.81 -0.33 -7.50
CA ARG A 440 -27.19 -0.32 -8.03
C ARG A 440 -27.71 -1.74 -8.19
N GLY A 441 -28.99 -1.92 -8.51
CA GLY A 441 -29.56 -3.25 -8.76
C GLY A 441 -29.33 -3.75 -10.19
N ALA A 442 -29.13 -5.06 -10.34
CA ALA A 442 -29.09 -5.73 -11.64
C ALA A 442 -30.52 -6.01 -12.15
N TYR A 443 -30.76 -5.74 -13.44
CA TYR A 443 -32.09 -5.90 -14.05
C TYR A 443 -32.41 -7.36 -14.34
N ALA A 444 -33.48 -7.91 -13.75
CA ALA A 444 -34.01 -9.20 -14.17
C ALA A 444 -34.72 -9.05 -15.54
N ILE A 445 -34.30 -9.81 -16.56
CA ILE A 445 -34.91 -9.80 -17.89
C ILE A 445 -36.41 -10.11 -17.77
N GLY A 446 -37.25 -9.07 -17.88
CA GLY A 446 -38.72 -9.18 -17.91
C GLY A 446 -39.48 -8.55 -16.73
N GLY A 447 -38.81 -7.88 -15.78
CA GLY A 447 -39.45 -7.20 -14.64
C GLY A 447 -39.03 -5.73 -14.49
N ASN A 448 -39.82 -4.91 -13.79
CA ASN A 448 -39.56 -3.49 -13.49
C ASN A 448 -38.71 -3.27 -12.21
N ASP A 449 -37.97 -4.28 -11.74
CA ASP A 449 -37.30 -4.22 -10.43
C ASP A 449 -35.80 -3.91 -10.56
N ASP A 450 -35.43 -2.64 -10.34
CA ASP A 450 -34.05 -2.13 -10.25
C ASP A 450 -33.35 -2.52 -8.93
N GLY A 451 -33.73 -3.67 -8.33
CA GLY A 451 -33.33 -4.13 -6.99
C GLY A 451 -33.85 -3.24 -5.85
N TYR A 452 -34.48 -3.82 -4.83
CA TYR A 452 -34.95 -3.09 -3.65
C TYR A 452 -34.35 -3.70 -2.39
N GLY A 453 -33.78 -2.89 -1.50
CA GLY A 453 -33.27 -3.38 -0.23
C GLY A 453 -32.03 -2.64 0.26
N LYS A 454 -31.33 -3.25 1.22
CA LYS A 454 -30.06 -2.77 1.76
C LYS A 454 -28.92 -3.18 0.83
N ALA A 455 -28.15 -2.21 0.36
CA ALA A 455 -26.89 -2.43 -0.35
C ALA A 455 -25.74 -2.35 0.64
N VAL A 456 -24.89 -3.38 0.69
CA VAL A 456 -23.68 -3.41 1.52
C VAL A 456 -22.47 -3.17 0.64
N VAL A 457 -21.47 -2.47 1.17
CA VAL A 457 -20.14 -2.31 0.56
C VAL A 457 -19.10 -2.69 1.59
N ASN A 458 -18.31 -3.71 1.27
CA ASN A 458 -17.13 -4.10 2.01
C ASN A 458 -15.90 -3.69 1.20
N LEU A 459 -15.04 -2.88 1.81
CA LEU A 459 -13.79 -2.41 1.26
C LEU A 459 -12.64 -3.11 1.97
N SER A 460 -11.67 -3.59 1.20
CA SER A 460 -10.37 -4.07 1.69
C SER A 460 -9.24 -3.56 0.80
N PHE A 461 -8.20 -3.00 1.39
CA PHE A 461 -7.05 -2.44 0.69
C PHE A 461 -5.76 -3.12 1.15
N ILE A 462 -4.99 -3.61 0.18
CA ILE A 462 -3.66 -4.19 0.39
C ILE A 462 -2.64 -3.24 -0.25
N PRO A 463 -1.72 -2.64 0.53
CA PRO A 463 -0.71 -1.75 -0.03
C PRO A 463 0.25 -2.53 -0.95
N GLY A 464 0.64 -1.88 -2.06
CA GLY A 464 1.61 -2.41 -2.99
C GLY A 464 3.05 -2.30 -2.47
N PRO A 465 4.02 -2.85 -3.20
CA PRO A 465 5.43 -2.74 -2.84
C PRO A 465 5.91 -1.28 -2.83
N PRO A 466 6.87 -0.89 -1.95
CA PRO A 466 7.27 0.51 -1.80
C PRO A 466 7.88 1.14 -3.06
N ASN A 467 8.50 0.33 -3.91
CA ASN A 467 9.20 0.74 -5.13
C ASN A 467 8.40 0.44 -6.41
N ASP A 468 7.10 0.25 -6.28
CA ASP A 468 6.13 0.14 -7.38
C ASP A 468 6.12 1.41 -8.24
N LEU A 469 6.05 2.59 -7.61
CA LEU A 469 6.03 3.86 -8.33
C LEU A 469 7.45 4.31 -8.71
N PHE A 470 7.64 4.81 -9.93
CA PHE A 470 8.87 5.40 -10.44
C PHE A 470 9.45 6.49 -9.53
N ALA A 471 8.56 7.30 -8.92
CA ALA A 471 8.94 8.34 -7.97
C ALA A 471 9.57 7.77 -6.68
N ASN A 472 9.19 6.54 -6.29
CA ASN A 472 9.61 5.85 -5.07
C ASN A 472 10.62 4.73 -5.32
N ARG A 473 11.23 4.71 -6.51
CA ARG A 473 12.24 3.71 -6.90
C ARG A 473 13.31 3.50 -5.83
N GLN A 474 13.65 2.23 -5.59
CA GLN A 474 14.63 1.89 -4.57
C GLN A 474 16.04 2.25 -5.02
N ILE A 475 16.77 3.02 -4.20
CA ILE A 475 18.15 3.40 -4.49
C ILE A 475 19.11 2.26 -4.11
N LEU A 476 19.97 1.87 -5.04
CA LEU A 476 20.99 0.83 -4.93
C LEU A 476 22.39 1.43 -5.11
N SER A 477 23.38 0.89 -4.39
CA SER A 477 24.77 1.36 -4.43
C SER A 477 25.76 0.21 -4.28
N GLY A 478 26.93 0.33 -4.94
CA GLY A 478 27.99 -0.67 -4.91
C GLY A 478 28.13 -1.41 -6.24
N SER A 479 29.26 -2.10 -6.44
CA SER A 479 29.55 -2.87 -7.66
C SER A 479 28.95 -4.27 -7.65
N VAL A 480 28.63 -4.81 -6.48
CA VAL A 480 27.93 -6.08 -6.32
C VAL A 480 26.76 -5.87 -5.37
N VAL A 481 25.54 -6.06 -5.87
CA VAL A 481 24.30 -5.83 -5.13
C VAL A 481 23.39 -7.04 -5.31
N THR A 482 22.70 -7.46 -4.25
CA THR A 482 21.56 -8.38 -4.35
C THR A 482 20.49 -7.89 -3.41
N VAL A 483 19.28 -7.68 -3.93
CA VAL A 483 18.11 -7.27 -3.17
C VAL A 483 16.95 -8.20 -3.44
N TYR A 484 16.07 -8.31 -2.46
CA TYR A 484 14.84 -9.09 -2.54
C TYR A 484 13.65 -8.14 -2.40
N GLY A 485 12.61 -8.39 -3.19
CA GLY A 485 11.35 -7.67 -3.14
C GLY A 485 10.22 -8.56 -3.62
N THR A 486 9.07 -7.97 -3.85
CA THR A 486 7.94 -8.66 -4.50
C THR A 486 7.24 -7.66 -5.39
N ASN A 487 6.76 -8.13 -6.55
CA ASN A 487 5.86 -7.36 -7.40
C ASN A 487 4.39 -7.74 -7.17
N THR A 488 4.10 -8.56 -6.16
CA THR A 488 2.72 -8.90 -5.78
C THR A 488 2.01 -7.59 -5.41
N TYR A 489 0.91 -7.29 -6.10
CA TYR A 489 0.14 -6.03 -5.96
C TYR A 489 0.85 -4.75 -6.44
N ALA A 490 1.97 -4.86 -7.18
CA ALA A 490 2.49 -3.75 -7.97
C ALA A 490 1.51 -3.34 -9.07
N THR A 491 1.66 -2.14 -9.61
CA THR A 491 0.78 -1.52 -10.59
C THR A 491 1.61 -0.81 -11.65
N MET A 492 1.29 -1.05 -12.92
CA MET A 492 1.90 -0.30 -14.02
C MET A 492 1.38 1.14 -14.06
N GLU A 493 2.28 2.13 -13.93
CA GLU A 493 1.91 3.55 -14.04
C GLU A 493 1.61 3.96 -15.50
N THR A 494 0.76 4.99 -15.66
CA THR A 494 0.51 5.56 -16.99
C THR A 494 1.78 6.22 -17.52
N GLY A 495 2.23 5.78 -18.69
CA GLY A 495 3.42 6.32 -19.35
C GLY A 495 4.71 5.55 -19.05
N GLU A 496 4.63 4.42 -18.35
CA GLU A 496 5.75 3.50 -18.25
C GLU A 496 6.16 2.96 -19.63
N PRO A 497 7.47 2.86 -19.94
CA PRO A 497 7.92 2.32 -21.21
C PRO A 497 7.66 0.82 -21.29
N LEU A 498 6.96 0.38 -22.33
CA LEU A 498 6.77 -1.05 -22.62
C LEU A 498 8.08 -1.68 -23.13
N ILE A 499 8.31 -2.94 -22.76
CA ILE A 499 9.34 -3.78 -23.35
C ILE A 499 8.76 -4.37 -24.65
N PRO A 500 9.41 -4.20 -25.83
CA PRO A 500 8.84 -4.70 -27.08
C PRO A 500 8.71 -6.23 -27.10
N GLY A 501 7.52 -6.73 -27.41
CA GLY A 501 7.25 -8.17 -27.56
C GLY A 501 6.48 -8.80 -26.40
N ASP A 502 6.48 -8.15 -25.23
CA ASP A 502 5.77 -8.64 -24.05
C ASP A 502 5.00 -7.52 -23.35
N THR A 503 3.93 -7.88 -22.65
CA THR A 503 3.16 -6.94 -21.84
C THR A 503 3.46 -7.21 -20.38
N GLY A 504 3.82 -6.18 -19.62
CA GLY A 504 3.96 -6.29 -18.17
C GLY A 504 2.64 -5.99 -17.45
N GLY A 505 2.74 -5.51 -16.21
CA GLY A 505 1.58 -5.02 -15.45
C GLY A 505 1.84 -4.81 -13.96
N ARG A 506 3.00 -5.26 -13.47
CA ARG A 506 3.40 -5.35 -12.07
C ARG A 506 4.85 -4.85 -11.94
N SER A 507 5.09 -3.62 -12.38
CA SER A 507 6.41 -3.03 -12.48
C SER A 507 6.98 -2.63 -11.12
N LEU A 508 8.29 -2.71 -11.01
CA LEU A 508 9.09 -2.25 -9.88
C LEU A 508 10.25 -1.42 -10.41
N TRP A 509 10.56 -0.34 -9.72
CA TRP A 509 11.61 0.58 -10.10
C TRP A 509 12.77 0.59 -9.10
N TYR A 510 13.99 0.61 -9.63
CA TYR A 510 15.21 0.81 -8.87
C TYR A 510 16.07 1.89 -9.55
N GLN A 511 16.95 2.53 -8.77
CA GLN A 511 17.98 3.42 -9.29
C GLN A 511 19.34 2.97 -8.79
N TRP A 512 20.27 2.72 -9.69
CA TRP A 512 21.65 2.36 -9.34
C TRP A 512 22.61 3.40 -9.93
N GLN A 513 23.47 3.97 -9.08
CA GLN A 513 24.56 4.82 -9.52
C GLN A 513 25.82 3.99 -9.72
N ALA A 514 26.36 3.98 -10.94
CA ALA A 514 27.55 3.21 -11.25
C ALA A 514 28.77 3.74 -10.46
N PRO A 515 29.41 2.95 -9.59
CA PRO A 515 30.56 3.39 -8.80
C PRO A 515 31.84 3.59 -9.64
N ALA A 516 31.95 2.91 -10.78
CA ALA A 516 33.03 3.04 -11.76
C ALA A 516 32.49 2.80 -13.18
N SER A 517 33.34 3.03 -14.20
CA SER A 517 33.06 2.57 -15.56
C SER A 517 33.42 1.09 -15.69
N GLY A 518 32.68 0.35 -16.53
CA GLY A 518 32.94 -1.06 -16.80
C GLY A 518 31.67 -1.84 -17.10
N ASN A 519 31.83 -3.07 -17.58
CA ASN A 519 30.71 -3.95 -17.91
C ASN A 519 29.95 -4.35 -16.64
N VAL A 520 28.63 -4.19 -16.67
CA VAL A 520 27.72 -4.61 -15.60
C VAL A 520 26.73 -5.62 -16.14
N THR A 521 26.47 -6.65 -15.34
CA THR A 521 25.38 -7.60 -15.54
C THR A 521 24.32 -7.37 -14.46
N ILE A 522 23.07 -7.23 -14.88
CA ILE A 522 21.91 -7.17 -14.00
C ILE A 522 21.04 -8.38 -14.30
N SER A 523 20.67 -9.13 -13.28
CA SER A 523 19.92 -10.38 -13.42
C SER A 523 18.81 -10.48 -12.38
N THR A 524 17.64 -10.96 -12.80
CA THR A 524 16.52 -11.35 -11.93
C THR A 524 16.56 -12.84 -11.59
N GLY A 525 17.65 -13.54 -11.91
CA GLY A 525 17.85 -14.96 -11.66
C GLY A 525 17.62 -15.35 -10.21
N GLY A 526 16.82 -16.40 -10.02
CA GLY A 526 16.35 -16.87 -8.72
C GLY A 526 15.07 -16.19 -8.20
N SER A 527 14.36 -15.42 -9.04
CA SER A 527 13.01 -14.95 -8.73
C SER A 527 12.00 -16.10 -8.78
N LEU A 528 11.03 -16.11 -7.86
CA LEU A 528 10.14 -17.25 -7.63
C LEU A 528 8.68 -16.81 -7.53
N ARG A 529 7.80 -17.55 -8.21
CA ARG A 529 6.35 -17.46 -8.05
C ARG A 529 5.92 -17.98 -6.65
N PRO A 530 4.70 -17.70 -6.17
CA PRO A 530 4.20 -18.22 -4.89
C PRO A 530 4.24 -19.75 -4.75
N ASN A 531 4.19 -20.48 -5.86
CA ASN A 531 4.27 -21.94 -5.90
C ASN A 531 5.71 -22.49 -5.90
N GLY A 532 6.72 -21.61 -5.80
CA GLY A 532 8.14 -21.98 -5.71
C GLY A 532 8.83 -22.28 -7.05
N PHE A 533 8.13 -22.14 -8.18
CA PHE A 533 8.74 -22.25 -9.52
C PHE A 533 9.38 -20.91 -9.95
N PRO A 534 10.34 -20.92 -10.90
CA PRO A 534 10.89 -19.70 -11.48
C PRO A 534 9.79 -18.77 -11.99
N MET A 535 9.92 -17.50 -11.61
CA MET A 535 9.05 -16.44 -12.09
C MET A 535 9.53 -15.95 -13.45
N ASP A 536 8.59 -15.80 -14.38
CA ASP A 536 8.88 -15.20 -15.68
C ASP A 536 8.95 -13.68 -15.51
N THR A 537 10.13 -13.10 -15.73
CA THR A 537 10.36 -11.68 -15.44
C THR A 537 10.63 -10.89 -16.70
N LEU A 538 10.43 -9.58 -16.65
CA LEU A 538 10.91 -8.66 -17.66
C LEU A 538 11.91 -7.69 -17.01
N LEU A 539 13.03 -7.40 -17.66
CA LEU A 539 14.07 -6.52 -17.16
C LEU A 539 14.47 -5.49 -18.20
N ALA A 540 14.48 -4.21 -17.81
CA ALA A 540 15.02 -3.15 -18.66
C ALA A 540 15.82 -2.13 -17.85
N VAL A 541 16.79 -1.51 -18.52
CA VAL A 541 17.66 -0.49 -17.95
C VAL A 541 17.54 0.77 -18.79
N TYR A 542 17.36 1.90 -18.11
CA TYR A 542 17.16 3.20 -18.71
C TYR A 542 18.10 4.25 -18.12
N THR A 543 18.23 5.37 -18.82
CA THR A 543 18.73 6.64 -18.29
C THR A 543 17.69 7.74 -18.51
N GLY A 544 17.76 8.81 -17.74
CA GLY A 544 16.79 9.92 -17.80
C GLY A 544 16.24 10.27 -16.42
N THR A 545 15.30 11.22 -16.39
CA THR A 545 14.70 11.74 -15.14
C THR A 545 13.18 11.83 -15.17
N ILE A 546 12.56 11.64 -16.34
CA ILE A 546 11.11 11.76 -16.55
C ILE A 546 10.60 10.45 -17.13
N LEU A 547 9.62 9.83 -16.47
CA LEU A 547 9.09 8.50 -16.81
C LEU A 547 8.69 8.36 -18.29
N THR A 548 8.02 9.37 -18.83
CA THR A 548 7.51 9.37 -20.22
C THR A 548 8.59 9.67 -21.28
N ASN A 549 9.84 9.89 -20.89
CA ASN A 549 10.94 10.24 -21.80
C ASN A 549 12.27 9.61 -21.36
N LEU A 550 12.22 8.34 -20.97
CA LEU A 550 13.41 7.57 -20.62
C LEU A 550 14.12 7.04 -21.87
N THR A 551 15.46 7.04 -21.84
CA THR A 551 16.29 6.44 -22.89
C THR A 551 16.68 5.04 -22.49
N ARG A 552 16.24 4.03 -23.24
CA ARG A 552 16.55 2.62 -22.99
C ARG A 552 18.02 2.32 -23.32
N ILE A 553 18.71 1.65 -22.40
CA ILE A 553 20.08 1.16 -22.53
C ILE A 553 20.09 -0.32 -22.93
N ALA A 554 19.33 -1.14 -22.21
CA ALA A 554 19.21 -2.58 -22.46
C ALA A 554 17.83 -3.09 -21.98
N ALA A 555 17.37 -4.21 -22.53
CA ALA A 555 16.19 -4.92 -22.06
C ALA A 555 16.26 -6.41 -22.44
N SER A 556 15.63 -7.27 -21.64
CA SER A 556 15.46 -8.71 -21.87
C SER A 556 14.18 -9.21 -21.19
N ASP A 557 13.51 -10.22 -21.75
CA ASP A 557 12.54 -11.05 -21.02
C ASP A 557 13.24 -12.28 -20.42
N ASP A 558 14.01 -13.02 -21.21
CA ASP A 558 14.64 -14.27 -20.81
C ASP A 558 16.17 -14.15 -20.86
N ASP A 559 16.85 -14.74 -19.88
CA ASP A 559 18.27 -15.10 -19.93
C ASP A 559 18.45 -16.28 -20.93
N PRO A 560 19.62 -16.55 -21.53
CA PRO A 560 19.77 -17.62 -22.49
C PRO A 560 19.40 -18.99 -21.90
N ASN A 561 18.19 -19.45 -22.23
CA ASN A 561 17.58 -20.79 -22.13
C ASN A 561 18.38 -21.84 -21.33
N PRO A 562 17.85 -22.38 -20.21
CA PRO A 562 16.42 -22.62 -19.95
C PRO A 562 15.76 -21.78 -18.84
N GLU A 563 16.31 -20.64 -18.44
CA GLU A 563 15.72 -19.80 -17.39
C GLU A 563 14.74 -18.76 -17.97
N VAL A 564 13.53 -18.65 -17.38
CA VAL A 564 12.51 -17.63 -17.71
C VAL A 564 12.72 -16.30 -16.96
N THR A 565 13.83 -16.21 -16.22
CA THR A 565 14.24 -14.95 -15.58
C THR A 565 15.11 -14.17 -16.54
N SER A 566 15.11 -12.85 -16.42
CA SER A 566 15.81 -11.95 -17.34
C SER A 566 17.23 -11.62 -16.89
N GLN A 567 18.08 -11.32 -17.87
CA GLN A 567 19.40 -10.75 -17.64
C GLN A 567 19.74 -9.72 -18.72
N VAL A 568 20.43 -8.64 -18.34
CA VAL A 568 21.00 -7.68 -19.27
C VAL A 568 22.45 -7.39 -18.92
N SER A 569 23.26 -7.12 -19.95
CA SER A 569 24.64 -6.63 -19.78
C SER A 569 24.88 -5.37 -20.62
N PHE A 570 25.60 -4.40 -20.06
CA PHE A 570 25.98 -3.17 -20.75
C PHE A 570 27.21 -2.53 -20.09
N ASN A 571 27.88 -1.63 -20.81
CA ASN A 571 28.97 -0.83 -20.23
C ASN A 571 28.41 0.35 -19.46
N ALA A 572 28.54 0.30 -18.13
CA ALA A 572 28.16 1.41 -17.27
C ALA A 572 29.26 2.49 -17.28
N VAL A 573 28.86 3.76 -17.15
CA VAL A 573 29.76 4.91 -17.03
C VAL A 573 29.72 5.40 -15.59
N GLN A 574 30.90 5.63 -14.99
CA GLN A 574 31.02 6.11 -13.61
C GLN A 574 30.12 7.31 -13.32
N GLY A 575 29.38 7.26 -12.22
CA GLY A 575 28.55 8.35 -11.71
C GLY A 575 27.19 8.50 -12.38
N VAL A 576 26.93 7.80 -13.50
CA VAL A 576 25.62 7.80 -14.17
C VAL A 576 24.61 7.04 -13.32
N ASN A 577 23.41 7.62 -13.20
CA ASN A 577 22.25 6.98 -12.58
C ASN A 577 21.50 6.16 -13.64
N TYR A 578 21.51 4.84 -13.47
CA TYR A 578 20.73 3.90 -14.26
C TYR A 578 19.43 3.59 -13.52
N LEU A 579 18.31 3.62 -14.26
CA LEU A 579 16.99 3.28 -13.78
C LEU A 579 16.69 1.85 -14.22
N ILE A 580 16.37 0.96 -13.28
CA ILE A 580 16.13 -0.45 -13.54
C ILE A 580 14.64 -0.70 -13.36
N TYR A 581 14.03 -1.24 -14.41
CA TYR A 581 12.64 -1.67 -14.47
C TYR A 581 12.60 -3.19 -14.36
N VAL A 582 11.82 -3.71 -13.42
CA VAL A 582 11.57 -5.15 -13.27
C VAL A 582 10.06 -5.38 -13.26
N ASP A 583 9.57 -6.32 -14.05
CA ASP A 583 8.15 -6.70 -14.09
C ASP A 583 8.01 -8.23 -14.18
N GLY A 584 6.79 -8.74 -14.11
CA GLY A 584 6.45 -10.09 -14.55
C GLY A 584 6.00 -10.09 -16.00
N ALA A 585 6.33 -11.14 -16.75
CA ALA A 585 5.82 -11.32 -18.10
C ALA A 585 4.32 -11.62 -18.08
N ASN A 586 3.58 -11.12 -19.06
CA ASN A 586 2.17 -11.47 -19.29
C ASN A 586 2.10 -12.21 -20.62
N ASN A 587 2.36 -13.52 -20.57
CA ASN A 587 2.43 -14.48 -21.67
C ASN A 587 1.09 -14.69 -22.43
N GLY A 588 0.41 -13.61 -22.84
CA GLY A 588 -0.91 -13.62 -23.47
C GLY A 588 -2.07 -13.91 -22.51
N THR A 589 -1.84 -13.83 -21.19
CA THR A 589 -2.86 -13.99 -20.15
C THR A 589 -3.51 -12.65 -19.77
N THR A 590 -4.45 -12.67 -18.83
CA THR A 590 -5.07 -11.44 -18.30
C THR A 590 -4.21 -10.75 -17.23
N GLU A 591 -3.21 -11.43 -16.67
CA GLU A 591 -2.38 -10.91 -15.59
C GLU A 591 -0.90 -11.26 -15.79
N ALA A 592 -0.02 -10.30 -15.50
CA ALA A 592 1.42 -10.53 -15.44
C ALA A 592 1.79 -11.43 -14.24
N ASP A 593 2.86 -12.20 -14.41
CA ASP A 593 3.44 -13.03 -13.38
C ASP A 593 3.74 -12.23 -12.09
N THR A 594 3.53 -12.85 -10.93
CA THR A 594 3.84 -12.25 -9.63
C THR A 594 4.61 -13.20 -8.73
N GLY A 595 5.40 -12.64 -7.82
CA GLY A 595 6.18 -13.41 -6.88
C GLY A 595 7.25 -12.62 -6.14
N ILE A 596 8.22 -13.35 -5.61
CA ILE A 596 9.44 -12.80 -5.02
C ILE A 596 10.40 -12.46 -6.16
N ILE A 597 10.82 -11.20 -6.19
CA ILE A 597 11.86 -10.70 -7.09
C ILE A 597 13.20 -10.75 -6.38
N ARG A 598 14.17 -11.42 -7.00
CA ARG A 598 15.59 -11.33 -6.62
C ARG A 598 16.31 -10.53 -7.70
N LEU A 599 16.68 -9.29 -7.41
CA LEU A 599 17.45 -8.46 -8.34
C LEU A 599 18.92 -8.47 -7.92
N SER A 600 19.81 -8.81 -8.85
CA SER A 600 21.25 -8.80 -8.64
C SER A 600 21.97 -7.93 -9.66
N ILE A 601 22.99 -7.21 -9.20
CA ILE A 601 23.89 -6.39 -10.02
C ILE A 601 25.30 -6.88 -9.74
N SER A 602 26.06 -7.15 -10.80
CA SER A 602 27.47 -7.52 -10.74
C SER A 602 28.23 -6.70 -11.78
N GLN A 603 29.03 -5.75 -11.32
CA GLN A 603 29.88 -4.91 -12.15
C GLN A 603 31.33 -5.38 -12.07
N ILE A 604 31.90 -5.66 -13.24
CA ILE A 604 33.33 -5.86 -13.42
C ILE A 604 33.96 -4.48 -13.68
N LEU A 605 34.90 -4.09 -12.82
CA LEU A 605 35.50 -2.77 -12.86
C LEU A 605 36.60 -2.72 -13.95
N ALA A 606 36.50 -1.73 -14.84
CA ALA A 606 37.60 -1.42 -15.75
C ALA A 606 38.79 -0.80 -14.98
N PRO A 607 40.01 -0.84 -15.54
CA PRO A 607 41.16 -0.17 -14.95
C PRO A 607 40.90 1.35 -14.76
N PRO A 608 41.46 2.00 -13.73
CA PRO A 608 41.20 3.43 -13.46
C PRO A 608 41.56 4.38 -14.62
N ASN A 609 42.42 3.93 -15.52
CA ASN A 609 42.89 4.68 -16.68
C ASN A 609 42.37 4.13 -18.02
N ASP A 610 41.22 3.45 -17.97
CA ASP A 610 40.44 3.04 -19.14
C ASP A 610 40.09 4.26 -20.02
N ASN A 611 39.51 5.31 -19.43
CA ASN A 611 39.18 6.52 -20.17
C ASN A 611 40.38 7.47 -20.32
N PHE A 612 40.52 8.10 -21.49
CA PHE A 612 41.52 9.11 -21.84
C PHE A 612 41.61 10.25 -20.82
N THR A 613 40.46 10.75 -20.37
CA THR A 613 40.39 11.84 -19.37
C THR A 613 40.96 11.42 -18.02
N ASN A 614 40.98 10.12 -17.73
CA ASN A 614 41.48 9.53 -16.49
C ASN A 614 42.90 8.98 -16.63
N SER A 615 43.61 9.36 -17.69
CA SER A 615 45.00 8.91 -17.93
C SER A 615 45.89 9.06 -16.69
N ILE A 616 46.60 7.99 -16.33
CA ILE A 616 47.51 8.02 -15.17
C ILE A 616 48.76 8.84 -15.52
N ARG A 617 49.05 9.86 -14.72
CA ARG A 617 50.24 10.69 -14.91
C ARG A 617 51.51 9.96 -14.47
N LEU A 618 52.42 9.76 -15.41
CA LEU A 618 53.74 9.19 -15.17
C LEU A 618 54.68 10.28 -14.61
N ASN A 619 55.18 10.05 -13.40
CA ASN A 619 56.10 10.95 -12.70
C ASN A 619 57.54 10.39 -12.74
N GLY A 620 58.51 11.17 -13.20
CA GLY A 620 59.91 10.78 -13.26
C GLY A 620 60.63 11.44 -14.44
N SER A 621 61.91 11.80 -14.28
CA SER A 621 62.61 12.64 -15.26
C SER A 621 63.46 11.89 -16.29
N LEU A 622 63.80 10.61 -16.08
CA LEU A 622 64.74 9.88 -16.94
C LEU A 622 64.39 8.41 -17.19
N LEU A 623 63.78 7.74 -16.21
CA LEU A 623 63.33 6.36 -16.31
C LEU A 623 62.06 6.20 -15.47
N VAL A 624 61.02 5.62 -16.07
CA VAL A 624 59.76 5.26 -15.43
C VAL A 624 59.46 3.80 -15.80
N SER A 625 59.01 3.00 -14.84
CA SER A 625 58.49 1.66 -15.06
C SER A 625 57.20 1.51 -14.27
N VAL A 626 56.13 1.07 -14.93
CA VAL A 626 54.79 0.93 -14.35
C VAL A 626 54.23 -0.46 -14.66
N ALA A 627 53.66 -1.07 -13.64
CA ALA A 627 52.82 -2.25 -13.73
C ALA A 627 51.35 -1.82 -13.78
N SER A 628 50.58 -2.31 -14.75
CA SER A 628 49.14 -2.05 -14.88
C SER A 628 48.43 -3.26 -15.49
N THR A 629 47.15 -3.12 -15.85
CA THR A 629 46.39 -4.10 -16.63
C THR A 629 45.39 -3.38 -17.51
N ASN A 630 45.12 -3.93 -18.69
CA ASN A 630 44.02 -3.50 -19.55
C ASN A 630 42.84 -4.48 -19.54
N THR A 631 42.83 -5.46 -18.62
CA THR A 631 41.71 -6.39 -18.48
C THR A 631 40.43 -5.60 -18.19
N TYR A 632 39.40 -5.80 -19.02
CA TYR A 632 38.11 -5.08 -18.98
C TYR A 632 38.15 -3.59 -19.31
N ALA A 633 39.27 -3.07 -19.84
CA ALA A 633 39.29 -1.78 -20.50
C ALA A 633 38.46 -1.81 -21.79
N THR A 634 38.07 -0.64 -22.28
CA THR A 634 37.19 -0.44 -23.43
C THR A 634 37.77 0.63 -24.34
N LYS A 635 37.55 0.47 -25.65
CA LYS A 635 37.86 1.51 -26.63
C LYS A 635 36.80 2.61 -26.61
N GLU A 636 37.21 3.85 -26.41
CA GLU A 636 36.30 5.01 -26.37
C GLU A 636 35.83 5.44 -27.77
N ALA A 637 34.64 6.04 -27.86
CA ALA A 637 34.16 6.61 -29.11
C ALA A 637 35.04 7.79 -29.55
N GLY A 638 35.54 7.73 -30.79
CA GLY A 638 36.47 8.74 -31.33
C GLY A 638 37.94 8.43 -31.00
N GLU A 639 38.22 7.33 -30.32
CA GLU A 639 39.58 6.84 -30.09
C GLU A 639 40.23 6.36 -31.40
N PRO A 640 41.47 6.80 -31.72
CA PRO A 640 42.19 6.32 -32.89
C PRO A 640 42.48 4.81 -32.84
N ASN A 641 42.71 4.21 -34.01
CA ASN A 641 43.32 2.89 -34.10
C ASN A 641 44.82 2.99 -33.79
N HIS A 642 45.30 2.23 -32.82
CA HIS A 642 46.70 2.23 -32.40
C HIS A 642 47.49 1.24 -33.26
N ALA A 643 48.57 1.72 -33.89
CA ALA A 643 49.32 0.95 -34.88
C ALA A 643 48.44 0.38 -36.01
N GLU A 644 47.45 1.17 -36.45
CA GLU A 644 46.48 0.83 -37.50
C GLU A 644 45.55 -0.37 -37.18
N ASN A 645 45.63 -0.93 -35.97
CA ASN A 645 44.74 -1.98 -35.50
C ASN A 645 43.56 -1.41 -34.70
N ALA A 646 42.41 -2.07 -34.80
CA ALA A 646 41.19 -1.65 -34.10
C ALA A 646 41.34 -1.74 -32.58
N GLY A 647 42.14 -2.70 -32.09
CA GLY A 647 42.32 -2.95 -30.66
C GLY A 647 40.99 -3.21 -29.96
N GLY A 648 40.83 -2.70 -28.74
CA GLY A 648 39.54 -2.77 -28.04
C GLY A 648 39.58 -2.58 -26.53
N ALA A 649 40.77 -2.61 -25.92
CA ALA A 649 40.99 -2.57 -24.49
C ALA A 649 42.17 -1.64 -24.18
N SER A 650 42.05 -0.37 -24.57
CA SER A 650 43.13 0.60 -24.39
C SER A 650 43.13 1.18 -22.98
N ILE A 651 44.33 1.47 -22.48
CA ILE A 651 44.52 2.22 -21.24
C ILE A 651 45.46 3.38 -21.49
N TRP A 652 45.21 4.49 -20.79
CA TRP A 652 45.84 5.76 -21.07
C TRP A 652 46.81 6.18 -19.96
N PHE A 653 47.96 6.70 -20.38
CA PHE A 653 48.93 7.36 -19.52
C PHE A 653 49.22 8.75 -20.03
N SER A 654 49.58 9.67 -19.14
CA SER A 654 50.00 11.01 -19.50
C SER A 654 51.39 11.31 -18.96
N TRP A 655 52.22 11.98 -19.75
CA TRP A 655 53.60 12.23 -19.39
C TRP A 655 54.08 13.59 -19.91
N VAL A 656 54.68 14.39 -19.02
CA VAL A 656 55.31 15.67 -19.40
C VAL A 656 56.80 15.44 -19.57
N ALA A 657 57.30 15.66 -20.78
CA ALA A 657 58.73 15.52 -21.05
C ALA A 657 59.52 16.61 -20.30
N PRO A 658 60.43 16.26 -19.38
CA PRO A 658 61.16 17.24 -18.58
C PRO A 658 62.18 18.04 -19.42
N PHE A 659 62.67 17.47 -20.52
CA PHE A 659 63.63 18.08 -21.44
C PHE A 659 63.40 17.58 -22.87
N ALA A 660 63.96 18.31 -23.83
CA ALA A 660 64.02 17.84 -25.21
C ALA A 660 65.06 16.71 -25.31
N GLY A 661 64.84 15.72 -26.17
CA GLY A 661 65.71 14.56 -26.34
C GLY A 661 65.02 13.41 -27.05
N THR A 662 65.53 12.19 -26.89
CA THR A 662 64.91 10.99 -27.46
C THR A 662 64.28 10.18 -26.35
N ALA A 663 62.96 9.95 -26.44
CA ALA A 663 62.23 9.04 -25.59
C ALA A 663 62.11 7.67 -26.26
N THR A 664 62.26 6.61 -25.45
CA THR A 664 61.96 5.24 -25.81
C THR A 664 60.90 4.72 -24.85
N ILE A 665 59.80 4.23 -25.39
CA ILE A 665 58.72 3.60 -24.62
C ILE A 665 58.62 2.16 -25.08
N SER A 666 58.55 1.22 -24.13
CA SER A 666 58.44 -0.22 -24.41
C SER A 666 57.41 -0.85 -23.49
N THR A 667 56.63 -1.78 -24.04
CA THR A 667 55.70 -2.64 -23.30
C THR A 667 56.29 -4.02 -22.95
N ASP A 668 57.60 -4.19 -23.10
CA ASP A 668 58.32 -5.43 -22.78
C ASP A 668 58.02 -5.93 -21.36
N GLY A 669 57.75 -7.24 -21.25
CA GLY A 669 57.30 -7.91 -20.04
C GLY A 669 55.78 -7.96 -19.83
N SER A 670 54.97 -7.46 -20.77
CA SER A 670 53.53 -7.70 -20.81
C SER A 670 53.23 -9.15 -21.25
N ASP A 671 52.11 -9.73 -20.82
CA ASP A 671 51.77 -11.15 -21.05
C ASP A 671 50.83 -11.40 -22.24
N PHE A 672 50.62 -10.39 -23.08
CA PHE A 672 49.78 -10.43 -24.28
C PHE A 672 50.41 -9.58 -25.41
N ASP A 673 49.86 -9.68 -26.62
CA ASP A 673 50.32 -8.91 -27.78
C ASP A 673 49.84 -7.46 -27.70
N THR A 674 50.76 -6.51 -27.51
CA THR A 674 50.43 -5.11 -27.22
C THR A 674 50.42 -4.24 -28.46
N LEU A 675 49.60 -3.20 -28.44
CA LEU A 675 49.68 -2.03 -29.33
C LEU A 675 50.10 -0.82 -28.50
N LEU A 676 51.03 0.00 -29.02
CA LEU A 676 51.51 1.20 -28.35
C LEU A 676 51.43 2.41 -29.27
N ALA A 677 50.84 3.49 -28.79
CA ALA A 677 50.80 4.75 -29.51
C ALA A 677 51.03 5.95 -28.59
N VAL A 678 51.67 6.99 -29.13
CA VAL A 678 52.00 8.23 -28.45
C VAL A 678 51.38 9.39 -29.22
N TYR A 679 50.68 10.25 -28.49
CA TYR A 679 49.94 11.37 -29.03
C TYR A 679 50.29 12.68 -28.33
N THR A 680 50.03 13.78 -29.04
CA THR A 680 49.81 15.11 -28.45
C THR A 680 48.39 15.56 -28.74
N GLY A 681 47.86 16.52 -27.99
CA GLY A 681 46.48 16.99 -28.15
C GLY A 681 45.80 17.17 -26.80
N THR A 682 44.50 17.43 -26.81
CA THR A 682 43.69 17.68 -25.59
C THR A 682 42.41 16.87 -25.51
N SER A 683 42.06 16.12 -26.57
CA SER A 683 40.84 15.30 -26.65
C SER A 683 41.00 14.21 -27.72
N LEU A 684 40.33 13.06 -27.57
CA LEU A 684 40.36 11.92 -28.52
C LEU A 684 40.20 12.33 -30.00
N ASN A 685 39.19 13.16 -30.31
CA ASN A 685 38.90 13.62 -31.68
C ASN A 685 39.95 14.60 -32.26
N ASN A 686 40.97 14.98 -31.50
CA ASN A 686 42.01 15.93 -31.90
C ASN A 686 43.40 15.49 -31.41
N LEU A 687 43.62 14.18 -31.32
CA LEU A 687 44.93 13.62 -31.04
C LEU A 687 45.80 13.64 -32.30
N ALA A 688 46.99 14.22 -32.20
CA ALA A 688 48.02 14.16 -33.23
C ALA A 688 49.01 13.04 -32.88
N LEU A 689 49.09 12.04 -33.76
CA LEU A 689 50.00 10.90 -33.62
C LEU A 689 51.47 11.36 -33.70
N VAL A 690 52.28 10.90 -32.75
CA VAL A 690 53.73 11.15 -32.66
C VAL A 690 54.52 9.92 -33.07
N ALA A 691 54.15 8.76 -32.52
CA ALA A 691 54.76 7.46 -32.82
C ALA A 691 53.79 6.34 -32.45
N GLN A 692 53.88 5.20 -33.12
CA GLN A 692 53.12 3.99 -32.79
C GLN A 692 53.89 2.74 -33.21
N ASN A 693 53.62 1.62 -32.57
CA ASN A 693 54.13 0.31 -32.94
C ASN A 693 53.21 -0.82 -32.46
N ASN A 694 53.18 -1.93 -33.20
CA ASN A 694 52.65 -3.24 -32.79
C ASN A 694 53.79 -4.06 -32.15
N ASP A 695 54.81 -4.41 -32.94
CA ASP A 695 55.90 -5.30 -32.53
C ASP A 695 57.25 -4.60 -32.60
N ALA A 696 58.07 -4.72 -31.55
CA ALA A 696 59.44 -4.24 -31.56
C ALA A 696 60.30 -4.93 -32.63
N SER A 697 60.00 -6.19 -32.95
CA SER A 697 60.57 -6.95 -34.06
C SER A 697 59.60 -8.05 -34.51
N ALA A 698 59.85 -8.68 -35.68
CA ALA A 698 58.92 -9.65 -36.28
C ALA A 698 58.61 -10.91 -35.43
N ASN A 699 59.31 -11.14 -34.32
CA ASN A 699 59.08 -12.28 -33.42
C ASN A 699 58.73 -11.86 -31.98
N ASP A 700 58.55 -10.57 -31.72
CA ASP A 700 58.15 -10.05 -30.41
C ASP A 700 56.63 -9.85 -30.38
N SER A 701 56.04 -9.88 -29.19
CA SER A 701 54.63 -9.54 -28.93
C SER A 701 54.52 -8.28 -28.05
N PHE A 702 55.60 -7.50 -27.95
CA PHE A 702 55.62 -6.24 -27.24
C PHE A 702 55.98 -5.13 -28.20
N SER A 703 55.39 -3.96 -27.98
CA SER A 703 55.62 -2.77 -28.78
C SER A 703 56.78 -1.93 -28.23
N LEU A 704 57.49 -1.29 -29.13
CA LEU A 704 58.51 -0.30 -28.78
C LEU A 704 58.44 0.90 -29.72
N VAL A 705 58.38 2.11 -29.17
CA VAL A 705 58.45 3.36 -29.94
C VAL A 705 59.62 4.21 -29.50
N GLN A 706 60.21 4.91 -30.46
CA GLN A 706 61.26 5.91 -30.21
C GLN A 706 60.91 7.21 -30.95
N PHE A 707 60.95 8.34 -30.24
CA PHE A 707 60.62 9.64 -30.83
C PHE A 707 61.35 10.78 -30.13
N ASN A 708 61.43 11.93 -30.81
CA ASN A 708 62.02 13.14 -30.24
C ASN A 708 61.00 13.89 -29.39
N THR A 709 61.39 14.23 -28.17
CA THR A 709 60.56 14.98 -27.23
C THR A 709 60.85 16.47 -27.29
N VAL A 710 59.82 17.26 -27.01
CA VAL A 710 59.93 18.69 -26.76
C VAL A 710 59.87 18.92 -25.25
N SER A 711 60.75 19.77 -24.71
CA SER A 711 60.77 20.10 -23.28
C SER A 711 59.43 20.70 -22.84
N ASN A 712 58.93 20.23 -21.70
CA ASN A 712 57.66 20.59 -21.07
C ASN A 712 56.41 20.31 -21.93
N GLN A 713 56.52 19.47 -22.96
CA GLN A 713 55.37 19.02 -23.75
C GLN A 713 54.69 17.84 -23.05
N LEU A 714 53.35 17.88 -23.01
CA LEU A 714 52.50 16.78 -22.57
C LEU A 714 52.30 15.79 -23.74
N TYR A 715 52.55 14.52 -23.45
CA TYR A 715 52.28 13.38 -24.30
C TYR A 715 51.26 12.46 -23.64
N TYR A 716 50.35 11.92 -24.44
CA TYR A 716 49.45 10.84 -24.05
C TYR A 716 49.94 9.54 -24.66
N ILE A 717 49.95 8.48 -23.87
CA ILE A 717 50.46 7.16 -24.25
C ILE A 717 49.31 6.19 -24.10
N ALA A 718 48.90 5.58 -25.21
CA ALA A 718 47.90 4.52 -25.23
C ALA A 718 48.60 3.16 -25.29
N VAL A 719 48.19 2.24 -24.42
CA VAL A 719 48.56 0.82 -24.50
C VAL A 719 47.28 0.04 -24.69
N ASP A 720 47.18 -0.73 -25.77
CA ASP A 720 46.03 -1.57 -26.12
C ASP A 720 46.54 -2.97 -26.48
N GLY A 721 45.67 -3.90 -26.87
CA GLY A 721 46.06 -5.23 -27.33
C GLY A 721 45.62 -5.51 -28.75
N LEU A 722 46.44 -6.28 -29.48
CA LEU A 722 46.15 -6.69 -30.85
C LEU A 722 44.81 -7.42 -30.91
N ASP A 723 43.89 -6.94 -31.75
CA ASP A 723 42.54 -7.50 -31.91
C ASP A 723 41.74 -7.62 -30.59
N GLY A 724 42.00 -6.74 -29.62
CA GLY A 724 41.30 -6.68 -28.34
C GLY A 724 41.87 -7.62 -27.26
N GLN A 725 43.09 -8.13 -27.43
CA GLN A 725 43.78 -8.87 -26.37
C GLN A 725 43.93 -8.04 -25.08
N ALA A 726 43.90 -8.71 -23.94
CA ALA A 726 44.05 -8.06 -22.65
C ALA A 726 44.82 -8.94 -21.64
N GLY A 727 45.49 -8.28 -20.70
CA GLY A 727 46.30 -8.93 -19.68
C GLY A 727 47.03 -7.94 -18.76
N ASN A 728 48.16 -8.38 -18.22
CA ASN A 728 49.04 -7.54 -17.41
C ASN A 728 49.95 -6.70 -18.31
N VAL A 729 49.94 -5.39 -18.07
CA VAL A 729 50.77 -4.43 -18.79
C VAL A 729 52.03 -4.12 -17.98
N ARG A 730 53.18 -4.11 -18.67
CA ARG A 730 54.45 -3.55 -18.18
C ARG A 730 54.85 -2.42 -19.11
N LEU A 731 54.77 -1.18 -18.63
CA LEU A 731 55.16 -0.01 -19.42
C LEU A 731 56.47 0.56 -18.88
N SER A 732 57.46 0.68 -19.75
CA SER A 732 58.72 1.36 -19.46
C SER A 732 58.89 2.58 -20.36
N LEU A 733 59.35 3.69 -19.77
CA LEU A 733 59.64 4.94 -20.47
C LEU A 733 61.03 5.39 -20.05
N LYS A 734 61.91 5.55 -21.03
CA LYS A 734 63.28 6.04 -20.85
C LYS A 734 63.48 7.28 -21.72
N VAL A 735 64.15 8.30 -21.17
CA VAL A 735 64.47 9.51 -21.93
C VAL A 735 65.96 9.78 -21.88
N SER A 736 66.53 10.09 -23.04
CA SER A 736 67.92 10.50 -23.19
C SER A 736 67.96 11.95 -23.69
N PRO A 737 68.39 12.94 -22.87
CA PRO A 737 68.58 14.30 -23.35
C PRO A 737 69.73 14.34 -24.36
N PRO A 738 69.72 15.29 -25.32
CA PRO A 738 70.86 15.51 -26.21
C PRO A 738 72.00 16.11 -25.41
N ILE A 739 73.23 15.70 -25.72
CA ILE A 739 74.43 16.32 -25.17
C ILE A 739 74.70 17.58 -25.98
N VAL A 740 74.37 18.74 -25.42
CA VAL A 740 74.63 20.04 -26.05
C VAL A 740 75.90 20.65 -25.46
N LEU A 741 76.94 20.75 -26.28
CA LEU A 741 78.17 21.45 -25.88
C LEU A 741 77.94 22.97 -25.96
N ALA A 742 78.31 23.69 -24.89
CA ALA A 742 78.52 25.12 -24.97
C ALA A 742 79.74 25.41 -25.85
N ARG A 743 79.81 26.62 -26.43
CA ARG A 743 80.98 27.05 -27.21
C ARG A 743 82.23 26.91 -26.33
N PRO A 744 83.25 26.13 -26.75
CA PRO A 744 84.50 26.02 -26.00
C PRO A 744 85.09 27.40 -25.73
N ALA A 745 85.58 27.62 -24.51
CA ALA A 745 86.11 28.90 -24.07
C ALA A 745 87.54 28.73 -23.53
N PRO A 746 88.46 29.66 -23.80
CA PRO A 746 89.79 29.59 -23.22
C PRO A 746 89.73 29.76 -21.69
N THR A 747 90.70 29.18 -20.97
CA THR A 747 90.91 29.45 -19.54
C THR A 747 91.28 30.93 -19.31
N PRO A 748 91.14 31.48 -18.07
CA PRO A 748 91.44 32.89 -17.80
C PRO A 748 92.85 33.35 -18.18
N ASP A 749 93.84 32.46 -18.05
CA ASP A 749 95.23 32.64 -18.47
C ASP A 749 95.49 32.35 -19.96
N ARG A 750 94.44 31.95 -20.70
CA ARG A 750 94.43 31.56 -22.12
C ARG A 750 95.39 30.43 -22.47
N SER A 751 95.77 29.61 -21.51
CA SER A 751 96.69 28.49 -21.72
C SER A 751 95.99 27.22 -22.22
N LEU A 752 94.70 27.03 -21.89
CA LEU A 752 93.91 25.84 -22.21
C LEU A 752 92.47 26.20 -22.66
N PHE A 753 91.67 25.19 -23.01
CA PHE A 753 90.25 25.34 -23.38
C PHE A 753 89.34 24.52 -22.46
N ASN A 754 88.18 25.10 -22.16
CA ASN A 754 87.12 24.51 -21.36
C ASN A 754 85.95 24.09 -22.25
N VAL A 755 85.57 22.81 -22.14
CA VAL A 755 84.40 22.22 -22.76
C VAL A 755 83.30 22.12 -21.70
N THR A 756 82.16 22.76 -21.92
CA THR A 756 81.09 22.82 -20.94
C THR A 756 79.82 22.18 -21.49
N PHE A 757 79.20 21.26 -20.75
CA PHE A 757 78.00 20.54 -21.20
C PHE A 757 77.14 20.07 -20.01
N PRO A 758 75.81 19.99 -20.16
CA PRO A 758 74.92 19.45 -19.12
C PRO A 758 75.16 17.94 -18.95
N THR A 759 75.08 17.47 -17.72
CA THR A 759 75.29 16.04 -17.39
C THR A 759 74.15 15.46 -16.57
N ILE A 760 73.92 14.16 -16.73
CA ILE A 760 73.03 13.37 -15.89
C ILE A 760 73.86 12.74 -14.78
N SER A 761 73.36 12.79 -13.55
CA SER A 761 74.02 12.20 -12.38
C SER A 761 74.30 10.70 -12.59
N GLY A 762 75.55 10.30 -12.42
CA GLY A 762 76.00 8.90 -12.51
C GLY A 762 76.28 8.38 -13.93
N ARG A 763 75.98 9.15 -14.99
CA ARG A 763 76.37 8.79 -16.36
C ARG A 763 77.83 9.16 -16.63
N ILE A 764 78.54 8.33 -17.39
CA ILE A 764 79.94 8.61 -17.77
C ILE A 764 79.92 9.30 -19.13
N TYR A 765 80.66 10.39 -19.26
CA TYR A 765 80.81 11.12 -20.52
C TYR A 765 82.26 11.06 -20.96
N THR A 766 82.49 10.66 -22.21
CA THR A 766 83.81 10.69 -22.85
C THR A 766 83.93 11.93 -23.71
N ILE A 767 84.94 12.76 -23.42
CA ILE A 767 85.26 13.96 -24.19
C ILE A 767 86.32 13.58 -25.22
N TRP A 768 86.06 13.89 -26.47
CA TRP A 768 86.97 13.66 -27.59
C TRP A 768 87.40 14.98 -28.20
N ALA A 769 88.63 15.01 -28.73
CA ALA A 769 89.14 16.14 -29.50
C ALA A 769 89.76 15.72 -30.84
N ALA A 770 89.76 16.66 -31.79
CA ALA A 770 90.45 16.57 -33.07
C ALA A 770 90.93 17.96 -33.51
N ASP A 771 92.01 18.00 -34.30
CA ASP A 771 92.57 19.26 -34.81
C ASP A 771 91.89 19.70 -36.12
N THR A 772 91.14 18.80 -36.76
CA THR A 772 90.28 19.12 -37.91
C THR A 772 88.96 18.34 -37.81
N ILE A 773 87.86 18.94 -38.28
CA ILE A 773 86.54 18.28 -38.25
C ILE A 773 86.49 17.00 -39.11
N SER A 774 87.33 16.92 -40.15
CA SER A 774 87.41 15.81 -41.10
C SER A 774 88.31 14.66 -40.65
N GLN A 775 88.93 14.75 -39.48
CA GLN A 775 89.81 13.69 -38.97
C GLN A 775 89.00 12.42 -38.66
N PRO A 776 89.36 11.25 -39.22
CA PRO A 776 88.57 10.02 -39.05
C PRO A 776 88.61 9.49 -37.62
N ASN A 777 89.71 9.70 -36.90
CA ASN A 777 89.91 9.21 -35.54
C ASN A 777 90.10 10.39 -34.58
N TRP A 778 89.02 10.78 -33.90
CA TRP A 778 89.08 11.71 -32.77
C TRP A 778 89.71 11.00 -31.57
N VAL A 779 90.50 11.71 -30.78
CA VAL A 779 91.20 11.14 -29.62
C VAL A 779 90.41 11.40 -28.35
N PRO A 780 90.17 10.40 -27.47
CA PRO A 780 89.55 10.63 -26.18
C PRO A 780 90.54 11.36 -25.27
N ILE A 781 90.16 12.52 -24.76
CA ILE A 781 91.02 13.38 -23.92
C ILE A 781 90.66 13.33 -22.44
N GLY A 782 89.51 12.73 -22.09
CA GLY A 782 89.14 12.45 -20.71
C GLY A 782 87.73 11.91 -20.57
N THR A 783 87.42 11.46 -19.36
CA THR A 783 86.07 11.04 -18.97
C THR A 783 85.64 11.78 -17.72
N VAL A 784 84.35 12.10 -17.62
CA VAL A 784 83.74 12.69 -16.41
C VAL A 784 82.49 11.93 -16.04
N THR A 785 82.29 11.70 -14.74
CA THR A 785 81.01 11.20 -14.23
C THR A 785 80.10 12.40 -14.00
N GLY A 786 78.94 12.41 -14.66
CA GLY A 786 77.95 13.45 -14.52
C GLY A 786 77.43 13.54 -13.08
N ASN A 787 77.07 14.75 -12.66
CA ASN A 787 76.56 15.04 -11.32
C ASN A 787 75.14 15.63 -11.34
N GLY A 788 74.47 15.60 -12.50
CA GLY A 788 73.13 16.17 -12.68
C GLY A 788 73.13 17.67 -12.97
N THR A 789 74.30 18.29 -13.14
CA THR A 789 74.45 19.72 -13.46
C THR A 789 75.32 19.91 -14.70
N THR A 790 75.54 21.17 -15.09
CA THR A 790 76.51 21.51 -16.15
C THR A 790 77.93 21.31 -15.63
N LEU A 791 78.68 20.41 -16.28
CA LEU A 791 80.09 20.18 -15.99
C LEU A 791 80.98 20.91 -16.99
N GLN A 792 82.15 21.29 -16.51
CA GLN A 792 83.23 21.87 -17.30
C GLN A 792 84.43 20.92 -17.27
N PHE A 793 84.92 20.54 -18.45
CA PHE A 793 86.12 19.72 -18.64
C PHE A 793 87.21 20.59 -19.29
N THR A 794 88.38 20.66 -18.66
CA THR A 794 89.53 21.39 -19.21
C THR A 794 90.39 20.45 -20.05
N ASP A 795 90.64 20.84 -21.29
CA ASP A 795 91.52 20.12 -22.20
C ASP A 795 92.96 20.10 -21.65
N PRO A 796 93.58 18.93 -21.45
CA PRO A 796 94.89 18.83 -20.82
C PRO A 796 96.07 19.17 -21.75
N ILE A 797 95.84 19.38 -23.05
CA ILE A 797 96.92 19.65 -24.00
C ILE A 797 97.40 21.10 -23.89
N THR A 798 98.71 21.29 -23.78
CA THR A 798 99.39 22.59 -23.72
C THR A 798 100.08 22.92 -25.05
N GLY A 799 99.88 24.13 -25.60
CA GLY A 799 100.53 24.60 -26.84
C GLY A 799 99.68 25.50 -27.75
N ASN A 800 100.31 26.21 -28.69
CA ASN A 800 99.63 27.06 -29.70
C ASN A 800 99.01 26.19 -30.79
N LEU A 801 97.75 25.78 -30.61
CA LEU A 801 96.96 25.13 -31.64
C LEU A 801 96.21 26.18 -32.46
N GLU A 802 96.23 26.07 -33.79
CA GLU A 802 95.49 26.99 -34.68
C GLU A 802 93.97 26.82 -34.56
N GLN A 803 93.50 25.59 -34.30
CA GLN A 803 92.09 25.25 -34.11
C GLN A 803 91.94 23.92 -33.36
N ARG A 804 90.78 23.71 -32.74
CA ARG A 804 90.43 22.45 -32.06
C ARG A 804 88.93 22.21 -32.02
N PHE A 805 88.53 20.96 -32.22
CA PHE A 805 87.14 20.52 -32.26
C PHE A 805 86.84 19.55 -31.10
N TYR A 806 85.62 19.60 -30.57
CA TYR A 806 85.19 18.79 -29.44
C TYR A 806 83.88 18.06 -29.74
N ARG A 807 83.80 16.80 -29.31
CA ARG A 807 82.55 16.03 -29.24
C ARG A 807 82.50 15.32 -27.90
N VAL A 808 81.30 15.18 -27.36
CA VAL A 808 81.06 14.43 -26.13
C VAL A 808 80.14 13.28 -26.47
N THR A 809 80.50 12.08 -26.01
CA THR A 809 79.66 10.88 -26.11
C THR A 809 79.38 10.38 -24.71
N GLU A 810 78.18 9.87 -24.50
CA GLU A 810 77.79 9.15 -23.28
C GLU A 810 78.12 7.67 -23.41
#